data_AF-A0A8H3ZA12-F1
#
_entry.id   AF-A0A8H3ZA12-F1
#
_cell.length_a   1.000
_cell.length_b   1.000
_cell.length_c   1.000
_cell.angle_alpha   90.00
_cell.angle_beta   90.00
_cell.angle_gamma   90.00
#
_symmetry.space_group_name_H-M   'P 1'
#
loop_
_entity.id
_entity.type
_entity.pdbx_description
1 polymer ?
#
loop_
_entity_poly.entity_id
_entity_poly.type
_entity_poly.pdbx_seq_one_letter_code
_entity_poly.pdbx_strand_id
1 'polypeptide(L)'
;MLRSLHSLSRCRRRAVAHSTTRVTSVLGRLPRSTSTYTVAQLLQHDESTTNTASESSDSSRTVDGFVRSIRKQKRVAFATIGDGSTVTPLQAVLTPEQAKELSIGSAVRITGNWQPSPAGKEQSHELQAHTVRAMGDNDSAVRLSYEINHVESSRMKQTYPIQKKYHTPEFLRTLPHLRSRLPINSLVLRLRSQLIRTSTNFFDDRQFIQTHPPIITSSDCEGAGEVFTVTVDAESGTDGTTKKPESTSDQFFRSPKYLTVSSQLHLEALAQSVGKVWTLSPTFRAEKSDTPRHLSEFYMLEAELCFVEHVHDVMDVVESLLRDISSQLQKSTLGEELMSAWSSRPQDQDSGMTQQSLATRWQGLTGDRWPRIAYKEAITILNEAVSRKKVHFDFPPALGSGLQAEHEKYLAEVVGKGSPIFVTDYPRDIKAFYMAPSSSSDGSLPTVACFDLLVPELCEIAGGSMREHRLDPLLKAMDAHGLLNQANLTPDLNSAPADSRLVPRDLVQEVPPGLEWYVDLRSYESLPPNFSLGSNMLAGAFAGIAEHSVMYPIDLLKTRMQVVNPSPTAVYSGISNAMVTITRVEGFRTLWRGVSSVVVGAGPAHAVYFATYEWVKHAMGGNSGLKTDHHPLAAAVSGASATIASDALMNPFDVIKQRMQLQNSEYRTISHCARTVFKTEGLRAFYVSYPTTLCMTVPFTALQFVAYESSSKFLNPTGGYSPGTHILAGGVAGGFAAALTTPLDVIKTLLQTRGTARDAELRNVNGLVEAAKIIKSRGGYRGFFRGLKPRIVTTVPSTAICWSAYEMAKAFFIARNNEV
;
A
#
# COMPACT_ATOMS: atom_id res chain seq x y z
N MET A 1 -0.79 -16.90 24.79
CA MET A 1 0.56 -16.44 25.21
C MET A 1 0.46 -15.04 25.84
N LEU A 2 -0.35 -14.90 26.90
CA LEU A 2 -0.70 -13.63 27.56
C LEU A 2 -0.64 -13.84 29.07
N ARG A 3 0.57 -13.90 29.64
CA ARG A 3 0.84 -13.75 31.08
C ARG A 3 2.30 -13.31 31.27
N SER A 4 2.57 -12.00 31.28
CA SER A 4 3.63 -11.37 32.09
C SER A 4 3.77 -9.86 31.79
N LEU A 5 2.72 -9.07 32.06
CA LEU A 5 2.81 -7.59 32.09
C LEU A 5 2.05 -7.04 33.31
N HIS A 6 2.33 -7.61 34.48
CA HIS A 6 1.92 -7.05 35.77
C HIS A 6 3.15 -6.78 36.63
N SER A 7 3.91 -5.76 36.26
CA SER A 7 4.77 -5.04 37.19
C SER A 7 5.06 -3.66 36.59
N LEU A 8 5.00 -2.63 37.44
CA LEU A 8 5.30 -1.22 37.15
C LEU A 8 4.10 -0.34 36.70
N SER A 9 3.01 -0.40 37.46
CA SER A 9 2.09 0.73 37.61
C SER A 9 2.34 1.46 38.94
N ARG A 10 3.23 2.46 38.94
CA ARG A 10 3.31 3.52 39.97
C ARG A 10 4.28 4.61 39.48
N CYS A 11 3.76 5.71 38.96
CA CYS A 11 3.80 7.02 39.63
C CYS A 11 3.56 8.19 38.66
N ARG A 12 2.41 8.86 38.86
CA ARG A 12 2.10 10.29 38.70
C ARG A 12 2.35 11.03 37.37
N ARG A 13 1.19 11.45 36.82
CA ARG A 13 0.95 12.65 36.01
C ARG A 13 1.68 13.89 36.54
N ARG A 14 2.38 14.62 35.66
CA ARG A 14 2.50 16.08 35.72
C ARG A 14 2.63 16.68 34.32
N ALA A 15 1.72 17.62 34.07
CA ALA A 15 1.61 18.67 33.07
C ALA A 15 2.62 18.72 31.89
N VAL A 16 2.04 18.72 30.69
CA VAL A 16 2.61 19.20 29.43
C VAL A 16 2.86 20.70 29.54
N ALA A 17 4.12 21.11 29.40
CA ALA A 17 4.52 22.48 29.10
C ALA A 17 5.38 22.46 27.84
N HIS A 18 5.00 23.26 26.84
CA HIS A 18 5.74 23.44 25.60
C HIS A 18 7.18 23.89 25.86
N SER A 19 8.15 23.15 25.31
CA SER A 19 9.50 23.66 25.09
C SER A 19 10.08 22.99 23.85
N THR A 20 10.08 23.74 22.76
CA THR A 20 10.92 23.58 21.57
C THR A 20 12.36 23.30 21.99
N THR A 21 12.78 22.04 21.98
CA THR A 21 14.16 21.66 22.27
C THR A 21 14.73 20.96 21.04
N ARG A 22 15.64 21.68 20.37
CA ARG A 22 16.55 21.16 19.35
C ARG A 22 17.16 19.86 19.86
N VAL A 23 17.09 18.80 19.05
CA VAL A 23 17.85 17.57 19.26
C VAL A 23 19.32 17.88 18.94
N THR A 24 20.02 18.51 19.89
CA THR A 24 21.48 18.56 19.92
C THR A 24 22.00 17.24 20.50
N SER A 25 22.65 16.47 19.63
CA SER A 25 23.80 15.61 19.93
C SER A 25 23.79 14.84 21.27
N VAL A 26 23.20 13.64 21.27
CA VAL A 26 23.56 12.59 22.23
C VAL A 26 23.92 11.32 21.45
N LEU A 27 24.95 11.42 20.60
CA LEU A 27 25.80 10.28 20.28
C LEU A 27 27.00 10.40 21.19
N GLY A 28 27.00 9.63 22.27
CA GLY A 28 28.16 9.48 23.15
C GLY A 28 29.38 9.11 22.31
N ARG A 29 30.40 9.97 22.30
CA ARG A 29 31.69 9.67 21.70
C ARG A 29 32.25 8.42 22.37
N LEU A 30 32.43 7.35 21.61
CA LEU A 30 33.32 6.24 21.98
C LEU A 30 34.69 6.84 22.39
N PRO A 31 35.35 6.30 23.42
CA PRO A 31 36.62 6.83 23.90
C PRO A 31 37.65 6.82 22.77
N ARG A 32 38.17 8.00 22.41
CA ARG A 32 39.27 8.18 21.45
C ARG A 32 40.57 7.66 22.06
N SER A 33 40.77 6.34 22.00
CA SER A 33 42.11 5.73 22.06
C SER A 33 42.82 6.01 20.73
N THR A 34 44.08 6.45 20.74
CA THR A 34 45.02 6.61 19.59
C THR A 34 44.38 6.40 18.22
N SER A 35 44.05 7.48 17.50
CA SER A 35 43.25 7.42 16.26
C SER A 35 43.97 6.62 15.17
N THR A 36 43.63 5.33 15.02
CA THR A 36 43.96 4.55 13.83
C THR A 36 43.17 5.12 12.65
N TYR A 37 43.85 5.42 11.54
CA TYR A 37 43.26 5.90 10.30
C TYR A 37 43.01 4.74 9.35
N THR A 38 41.91 4.81 8.60
CA THR A 38 41.75 3.99 7.40
C THR A 38 42.64 4.52 6.28
N VAL A 39 42.99 3.66 5.32
CA VAL A 39 43.77 4.05 4.13
C VAL A 39 43.04 5.15 3.35
N ALA A 40 41.72 5.03 3.16
CA ALA A 40 40.93 6.05 2.46
C ALA A 40 41.00 7.41 3.16
N GLN A 41 40.91 7.46 4.49
CA GLN A 41 40.99 8.73 5.24
C GLN A 41 42.33 9.44 5.06
N LEU A 42 43.45 8.70 5.04
CA LEU A 42 44.76 9.31 4.82
C LEU A 42 44.92 9.84 3.40
N LEU A 43 44.44 9.09 2.41
CA LEU A 43 44.54 9.49 1.00
C LEU A 43 43.64 10.69 0.67
N GLN A 44 42.45 10.79 1.28
CA GLN A 44 41.50 11.89 1.03
C GLN A 44 41.86 13.19 1.76
N HIS A 45 42.45 13.12 2.95
CA HIS A 45 42.77 14.33 3.73
C HIS A 45 43.70 15.28 2.96
N ASP A 46 44.61 14.74 2.13
CA ASP A 46 45.59 15.53 1.37
C ASP A 46 45.05 16.20 0.11
N GLU A 47 43.98 15.68 -0.51
CA GLU A 47 43.38 16.35 -1.67
C GLU A 47 42.72 17.68 -1.27
N SER A 48 42.21 17.77 -0.04
CA SER A 48 41.50 18.96 0.48
C SER A 48 42.40 20.05 1.08
N THR A 49 43.63 19.72 1.52
CA THR A 49 44.55 20.64 2.23
C THR A 49 45.59 21.31 1.34
N THR A 50 45.45 21.27 0.02
CA THR A 50 46.35 21.97 -0.92
C THR A 50 46.27 23.51 -0.87
N ASN A 51 45.41 24.11 -0.03
CA ASN A 51 45.20 25.57 -0.01
C ASN A 51 45.47 26.33 1.31
N THR A 52 45.99 25.72 2.38
CA THR A 52 46.40 26.49 3.56
C THR A 52 47.65 25.90 4.21
N ALA A 53 48.79 26.50 3.88
CA ALA A 53 50.04 26.30 4.60
C ALA A 53 49.99 27.05 5.93
N SER A 54 49.59 26.38 7.01
CA SER A 54 50.00 26.74 8.37
C SER A 54 49.64 25.66 9.38
N GLU A 55 50.62 25.38 10.24
CA GLU A 55 50.54 24.77 11.57
C GLU A 55 50.76 23.26 11.73
N SER A 56 51.91 22.98 12.33
CA SER A 56 52.38 21.74 12.91
C SER A 56 51.48 21.25 14.06
N SER A 57 50.93 20.04 13.93
CA SER A 57 50.62 19.17 15.08
C SER A 57 50.56 17.70 14.64
N ASP A 58 51.58 16.93 15.03
CA ASP A 58 51.70 15.47 14.99
C ASP A 58 51.43 14.76 13.63
N SER A 59 52.48 14.60 12.81
CA SER A 59 52.46 13.87 11.53
C SER A 59 52.45 12.34 11.70
N SER A 60 52.54 11.86 12.94
CA SER A 60 52.49 10.44 13.26
C SER A 60 51.08 9.89 13.09
N ARG A 61 50.91 8.95 12.17
CA ARG A 61 49.65 8.28 11.85
C ARG A 61 49.80 6.78 12.04
N THR A 62 48.77 6.15 12.60
CA THR A 62 48.70 4.68 12.72
C THR A 62 47.68 4.14 11.72
N VAL A 63 48.05 3.10 10.98
CA VAL A 63 47.20 2.39 10.01
C VAL A 63 47.24 0.89 10.27
N ASP A 64 46.07 0.26 10.23
CA ASP A 64 45.92 -1.19 10.27
C ASP A 64 45.47 -1.69 8.89
N GLY A 65 46.00 -2.83 8.45
CA GLY A 65 45.59 -3.40 7.17
C GLY A 65 46.33 -4.68 6.81
N PHE A 66 46.21 -5.09 5.54
CA PHE A 66 46.86 -6.26 4.99
C PHE A 66 47.92 -5.87 3.97
N VAL A 67 49.07 -6.56 4.00
CA VAL A 67 50.13 -6.38 3.01
C VAL A 67 49.66 -6.94 1.66
N ARG A 68 49.42 -6.07 0.69
CA ARG A 68 49.08 -6.42 -0.71
C ARG A 68 50.32 -6.77 -1.53
N SER A 69 51.42 -6.07 -1.28
CA SER A 69 52.72 -6.42 -1.84
C SER A 69 53.86 -5.92 -0.98
N ILE A 70 55.03 -6.56 -1.10
CA ILE A 70 56.24 -6.12 -0.40
C ILE A 70 57.45 -6.27 -1.32
N ARG A 71 58.30 -5.24 -1.36
CA ARG A 71 59.56 -5.21 -2.10
C ARG A 71 60.69 -4.89 -1.12
N LYS A 72 61.60 -5.84 -0.92
CA LYS A 72 62.75 -5.70 0.00
C LYS A 72 64.00 -5.38 -0.83
N GLN A 73 64.65 -4.24 -0.57
CA GLN A 73 65.92 -3.86 -1.17
C GLN A 73 67.02 -3.82 -0.09
N LYS A 74 68.29 -3.63 -0.48
CA LYS A 74 69.44 -3.68 0.44
C LYS A 74 69.35 -2.68 1.60
N ARG A 75 68.75 -1.51 1.39
CA ARG A 75 68.71 -0.41 2.38
C ARG A 75 67.30 0.02 2.80
N VAL A 76 66.28 -0.43 2.08
CA VAL A 76 64.90 0.02 2.27
C VAL A 76 63.95 -1.08 1.82
N ALA A 77 62.77 -1.14 2.42
CA ALA A 77 61.68 -1.97 1.99
C ALA A 77 60.43 -1.14 1.75
N PHE A 78 59.63 -1.53 0.75
CA PHE A 78 58.37 -0.89 0.42
C PHE A 78 57.25 -1.90 0.59
N ALA A 79 56.30 -1.60 1.47
CA ALA A 79 55.08 -2.38 1.64
C ALA A 79 53.87 -1.60 1.12
N THR A 80 53.03 -2.28 0.36
CA THR A 80 51.76 -1.75 -0.12
C THR A 80 50.66 -2.29 0.78
N ILE A 81 49.96 -1.42 1.50
CA ILE A 81 48.95 -1.78 2.50
C ILE A 81 47.56 -1.48 1.96
N GLY A 82 46.63 -2.40 2.17
CA GLY A 82 45.22 -2.17 1.93
C GLY A 82 44.36 -2.71 3.07
N ASP A 83 43.35 -1.95 3.45
CA ASP A 83 42.39 -2.27 4.50
C ASP A 83 40.98 -2.51 3.96
N GLY A 84 40.77 -2.33 2.64
CA GLY A 84 39.47 -2.48 1.98
C GLY A 84 38.62 -1.21 1.96
N SER A 85 39.07 -0.11 2.58
CA SER A 85 38.37 1.17 2.58
C SER A 85 38.35 1.86 1.20
N THR A 86 39.37 1.62 0.37
CA THR A 86 39.52 2.12 -1.00
C THR A 86 40.25 1.13 -1.90
N VAL A 87 40.11 1.28 -3.22
CA VAL A 87 40.90 0.55 -4.22
C VAL A 87 42.37 0.91 -4.11
N THR A 88 42.68 2.19 -3.91
CA THR A 88 44.05 2.73 -3.90
C THR A 88 44.78 2.29 -2.62
N PRO A 89 45.90 1.56 -2.71
CA PRO A 89 46.61 1.16 -1.51
C PRO A 89 47.51 2.28 -0.98
N LEU A 90 47.86 2.19 0.31
CA LEU A 90 48.86 3.05 0.94
C LEU A 90 50.27 2.47 0.76
N GLN A 91 51.25 3.30 0.41
CA GLN A 91 52.66 2.92 0.44
C GLN A 91 53.27 3.21 1.81
N ALA A 92 53.87 2.19 2.41
CA ALA A 92 54.68 2.30 3.62
C ALA A 92 56.16 2.03 3.29
N VAL A 93 57.03 2.92 3.74
CA VAL A 93 58.49 2.81 3.64
C VAL A 93 59.02 2.27 4.96
N LEU A 94 59.73 1.15 4.89
CA LEU A 94 60.18 0.35 6.03
C LEU A 94 61.69 0.13 5.96
N THR A 95 62.33 -0.18 7.09
CA THR A 95 63.68 -0.75 7.08
C THR A 95 63.64 -2.24 6.68
N PRO A 96 64.73 -2.81 6.15
CA PRO A 96 64.80 -4.26 5.87
C PRO A 96 64.48 -5.14 7.08
N GLU A 97 64.84 -4.71 8.29
CA GLU A 97 64.57 -5.40 9.55
C GLU A 97 63.07 -5.40 9.88
N GLN A 98 62.40 -4.24 9.77
CA GLN A 98 60.95 -4.12 9.98
C GLN A 98 60.16 -4.97 8.96
N ALA A 99 60.69 -5.13 7.75
CA ALA A 99 60.06 -5.90 6.69
C ALA A 99 60.39 -7.41 6.72
N LYS A 100 61.29 -7.86 7.61
CA LYS A 100 61.87 -9.23 7.56
C LYS A 100 60.79 -10.31 7.55
N GLU A 101 59.85 -10.23 8.47
CA GLU A 101 58.78 -11.23 8.69
C GLU A 101 57.51 -10.96 7.85
N LEU A 102 57.46 -9.85 7.13
CA LEU A 102 56.30 -9.50 6.33
C LEU A 102 56.29 -10.25 4.98
N SER A 103 55.11 -10.76 4.64
CA SER A 103 54.77 -11.38 3.35
C SER A 103 53.39 -10.91 2.87
N ILE A 104 53.03 -11.25 1.63
CA ILE A 104 51.69 -10.95 1.08
C ILE A 104 50.61 -11.62 1.95
N GLY A 105 49.55 -10.87 2.26
CA GLY A 105 48.45 -11.32 3.11
C GLY A 105 48.65 -11.09 4.61
N SER A 106 49.82 -10.60 5.03
CA SER A 106 50.11 -10.37 6.46
C SER A 106 49.25 -9.24 7.00
N ALA A 107 48.62 -9.46 8.17
CA ALA A 107 47.94 -8.40 8.91
C ALA A 107 48.98 -7.56 9.67
N VAL A 108 48.94 -6.25 9.50
CA VAL A 108 49.95 -5.33 10.07
C VAL A 108 49.30 -4.10 10.68
N ARG A 109 49.93 -3.61 11.74
CA ARG A 109 49.76 -2.25 12.28
C ARG A 109 51.04 -1.47 12.03
N ILE A 110 50.94 -0.33 11.37
CA ILE A 110 52.08 0.53 11.04
C ILE A 110 51.82 1.91 11.63
N THR A 111 52.76 2.43 12.42
CA THR A 111 52.77 3.82 12.86
C THR A 111 53.95 4.53 12.25
N GLY A 112 53.72 5.68 11.64
CA GLY A 112 54.76 6.39 10.88
C GLY A 112 54.40 7.84 10.59
N ASN A 113 55.36 8.59 10.05
CA ASN A 113 55.11 9.95 9.57
C ASN A 113 54.46 9.90 8.18
N TRP A 114 53.30 10.51 8.04
CA TRP A 114 52.64 10.70 6.76
C TRP A 114 53.22 11.94 6.07
N GLN A 115 53.87 11.77 4.91
CA GLN A 115 54.59 12.85 4.24
C GLN A 115 54.54 12.74 2.70
N PRO A 116 54.77 13.84 1.96
CA PRO A 116 54.87 13.81 0.50
C PRO A 116 55.97 12.86 0.03
N SER A 117 55.67 12.12 -1.04
CA SER A 117 56.68 11.29 -1.70
C SER A 117 57.73 12.17 -2.41
N PRO A 118 58.97 11.67 -2.59
CA PRO A 118 60.00 12.39 -3.34
C PRO A 118 59.53 12.78 -4.75
N ALA A 119 60.02 13.91 -5.27
CA ALA A 119 59.65 14.42 -6.59
C ALA A 119 59.86 13.37 -7.70
N GLY A 120 58.88 13.25 -8.61
CA GLY A 120 58.90 12.30 -9.73
C GLY A 120 58.41 10.88 -9.41
N LYS A 121 57.79 10.66 -8.24
CA LYS A 121 57.08 9.41 -7.93
C LYS A 121 55.59 9.50 -8.30
N GLU A 122 55.00 8.35 -8.65
CA GLU A 122 53.59 8.26 -9.08
C GLU A 122 52.61 8.50 -7.93
N GLN A 123 52.96 8.10 -6.71
CA GLN A 123 52.14 8.35 -5.52
C GLN A 123 52.45 9.72 -4.89
N SER A 124 51.42 10.42 -4.41
CA SER A 124 51.56 11.76 -3.82
C SER A 124 52.22 11.74 -2.44
N HIS A 125 51.88 10.75 -1.60
CA HIS A 125 52.32 10.64 -0.21
C HIS A 125 52.71 9.20 0.14
N GLU A 126 53.52 9.06 1.19
CA GLU A 126 53.94 7.76 1.73
C GLU A 126 54.06 7.81 3.25
N LEU A 127 53.91 6.65 3.89
CA LEU A 127 54.04 6.50 5.35
C LEU A 127 55.46 6.02 5.68
N GLN A 128 56.26 6.90 6.28
CA GLN A 128 57.59 6.55 6.79
C GLN A 128 57.45 5.85 8.15
N ALA A 129 57.62 4.53 8.18
CA ALA A 129 57.26 3.72 9.34
C ALA A 129 58.29 3.83 10.48
N HIS A 130 57.79 4.20 11.67
CA HIS A 130 58.53 4.13 12.93
C HIS A 130 58.38 2.76 13.57
N THR A 131 57.15 2.28 13.66
CA THR A 131 56.82 0.99 14.25
C THR A 131 55.97 0.15 13.30
N VAL A 132 56.35 -1.12 13.16
CA VAL A 132 55.64 -2.11 12.37
C VAL A 132 55.39 -3.30 13.29
N ARG A 133 54.12 -3.68 13.43
CA ARG A 133 53.72 -4.84 14.21
C ARG A 133 52.91 -5.79 13.32
N ALA A 134 53.40 -7.01 13.14
CA ALA A 134 52.58 -8.10 12.61
C ALA A 134 51.51 -8.45 13.65
N MET A 135 50.24 -8.47 13.22
CA MET A 135 49.09 -8.65 14.10
C MET A 135 48.66 -10.11 14.25
N GLY A 136 49.24 -11.01 13.46
CA GLY A 136 49.06 -12.44 13.55
C GLY A 136 50.08 -13.17 12.68
N ASP A 137 50.29 -14.44 12.98
CA ASP A 137 51.16 -15.30 12.19
C ASP A 137 50.60 -15.46 10.78
N ASN A 138 51.43 -15.21 9.76
CA ASN A 138 51.07 -15.48 8.38
C ASN A 138 51.77 -16.77 7.93
N ASP A 139 51.03 -17.87 7.96
CA ASP A 139 51.47 -19.23 7.58
C ASP A 139 51.97 -19.37 6.14
N SER A 140 52.09 -18.27 5.38
CA SER A 140 52.77 -18.19 4.07
C SER A 140 54.15 -18.88 4.01
N ALA A 141 54.76 -19.24 5.16
CA ALA A 141 55.98 -20.03 5.28
C ALA A 141 55.89 -21.34 6.11
N VAL A 142 54.73 -21.78 6.63
CA VAL A 142 54.66 -22.95 7.53
C VAL A 142 53.53 -23.93 7.16
N ARG A 143 53.90 -25.11 6.62
CA ARG A 143 53.63 -26.44 7.24
C ARG A 143 54.14 -27.58 6.32
N LEU A 144 55.24 -28.21 6.72
CA LEU A 144 55.50 -29.62 6.43
C LEU A 144 56.30 -30.21 7.60
N SER A 145 55.57 -30.47 8.68
CA SER A 145 55.97 -31.44 9.71
C SER A 145 54.70 -32.15 10.19
N TYR A 146 54.07 -32.88 9.28
CA TYR A 146 53.37 -34.10 9.65
C TYR A 146 53.81 -35.14 8.62
N GLU A 147 54.82 -35.92 9.00
CA GLU A 147 55.27 -37.09 8.27
C GLU A 147 54.14 -38.12 8.24
N ILE A 148 53.58 -38.34 7.05
CA ILE A 148 53.13 -39.67 6.66
C ILE A 148 53.81 -39.97 5.34
N ASN A 149 54.88 -40.77 5.45
CA ASN A 149 55.53 -41.61 4.45
C ASN A 149 55.80 -41.01 3.05
N HIS A 150 57.08 -40.69 2.84
CA HIS A 150 57.83 -40.75 1.58
C HIS A 150 57.17 -40.22 0.30
N VAL A 151 57.47 -38.97 -0.07
CA VAL A 151 58.18 -38.62 -1.33
C VAL A 151 58.80 -37.23 -1.14
N GLU A 152 60.12 -37.11 -1.29
CA GLU A 152 60.84 -35.84 -1.39
C GLU A 152 60.55 -35.16 -2.74
N SER A 153 60.05 -33.93 -2.71
CA SER A 153 60.53 -32.87 -3.61
C SER A 153 60.17 -31.49 -3.06
N SER A 154 61.23 -30.75 -2.78
CA SER A 154 61.29 -29.40 -2.25
C SER A 154 60.70 -28.36 -3.20
N ARG A 155 59.47 -27.90 -2.94
CA ARG A 155 59.02 -26.56 -3.30
C ARG A 155 58.24 -25.97 -2.13
N MET A 156 58.82 -24.97 -1.48
CA MET A 156 58.18 -24.15 -0.45
C MET A 156 56.92 -23.53 -1.05
N LYS A 157 55.77 -24.15 -0.77
CA LYS A 157 54.47 -23.77 -1.32
C LYS A 157 53.96 -22.62 -0.48
N GLN A 158 54.06 -21.39 -0.99
CA GLN A 158 53.40 -20.23 -0.39
C GLN A 158 51.93 -20.59 -0.16
N THR A 159 51.50 -20.66 1.10
CA THR A 159 50.16 -21.13 1.48
C THR A 159 49.07 -20.09 1.21
N TYR A 160 49.42 -18.79 1.14
CA TYR A 160 48.45 -17.76 0.76
C TYR A 160 48.06 -17.89 -0.72
N PRO A 161 46.79 -18.17 -1.05
CA PRO A 161 46.42 -18.54 -2.42
C PRO A 161 46.40 -17.33 -3.37
N ILE A 162 46.21 -16.11 -2.86
CA ILE A 162 46.13 -14.88 -3.66
C ILE A 162 47.51 -14.20 -3.75
N GLN A 163 48.35 -14.71 -4.65
CA GLN A 163 49.66 -14.12 -4.93
C GLN A 163 49.57 -12.81 -5.73
N LYS A 164 50.65 -12.00 -5.76
CA LYS A 164 50.75 -10.77 -6.59
C LYS A 164 50.91 -11.11 -8.08
N LYS A 165 49.89 -11.71 -8.65
CA LYS A 165 49.75 -12.03 -10.07
C LYS A 165 48.27 -11.87 -10.46
N TYR A 166 47.99 -11.84 -11.75
CA TYR A 166 46.61 -11.91 -12.21
C TYR A 166 45.99 -13.25 -11.82
N HIS A 167 44.74 -13.21 -11.39
CA HIS A 167 43.92 -14.37 -11.09
C HIS A 167 42.64 -14.24 -11.90
N THR A 168 42.22 -15.33 -12.55
CA THR A 168 40.98 -15.33 -13.31
C THR A 168 39.77 -15.21 -12.37
N PRO A 169 38.65 -14.62 -12.83
CA PRO A 169 37.41 -14.61 -12.06
C PRO A 169 36.98 -16.00 -11.58
N GLU A 170 37.17 -17.03 -12.40
CA GLU A 170 36.85 -18.44 -12.12
C GLU A 170 37.65 -18.94 -10.91
N PHE A 171 38.97 -18.71 -10.89
CA PHE A 171 39.81 -19.06 -9.75
C PHE A 171 39.38 -18.29 -8.48
N LEU A 172 39.09 -16.99 -8.59
CA LEU A 172 38.64 -16.20 -7.44
C LEU A 172 37.29 -16.66 -6.89
N ARG A 173 36.39 -17.21 -7.71
CA ARG A 173 35.12 -17.81 -7.25
C ARG A 173 35.34 -19.04 -6.36
N THR A 174 36.47 -19.76 -6.50
CA THR A 174 36.85 -20.88 -5.59
C THR A 174 37.30 -20.42 -4.20
N LEU A 175 37.56 -19.12 -4.00
CA LEU A 175 38.07 -18.54 -2.76
C LEU A 175 37.16 -17.41 -2.25
N PRO A 176 35.85 -17.65 -2.04
CA PRO A 176 34.90 -16.59 -1.72
C PRO A 176 35.24 -15.84 -0.42
N HIS A 177 35.84 -16.55 0.54
CA HIS A 177 36.26 -16.03 1.85
C HIS A 177 37.51 -15.12 1.79
N LEU A 178 38.30 -15.16 0.71
CA LEU A 178 39.53 -14.35 0.56
C LEU A 178 39.47 -13.33 -0.58
N ARG A 179 38.70 -13.60 -1.66
CA ARG A 179 38.66 -12.74 -2.85
C ARG A 179 38.31 -11.29 -2.54
N SER A 180 37.49 -11.05 -1.50
CA SER A 180 37.09 -9.72 -1.04
C SER A 180 38.26 -8.83 -0.60
N ARG A 181 39.44 -9.41 -0.32
CA ARG A 181 40.67 -8.66 0.01
C ARG A 181 41.31 -7.99 -1.21
N LEU A 182 40.94 -8.40 -2.43
CA LEU A 182 41.41 -7.76 -3.65
C LEU A 182 40.72 -6.41 -3.87
N PRO A 183 41.40 -5.43 -4.49
CA PRO A 183 40.86 -4.08 -4.66
C PRO A 183 39.50 -4.05 -5.35
N ILE A 184 39.37 -4.72 -6.50
CA ILE A 184 38.12 -4.75 -7.28
C ILE A 184 36.97 -5.44 -6.55
N ASN A 185 37.24 -6.54 -5.84
CA ASN A 185 36.22 -7.25 -5.08
C ASN A 185 35.77 -6.47 -3.84
N SER A 186 36.69 -5.77 -3.16
CA SER A 186 36.35 -4.86 -2.07
C SER A 186 35.50 -3.67 -2.55
N LEU A 187 35.78 -3.18 -3.77
CA LEU A 187 34.98 -2.13 -4.41
C LEU A 187 33.56 -2.60 -4.69
N VAL A 188 33.37 -3.81 -5.22
CA VAL A 188 32.03 -4.39 -5.43
C VAL A 188 31.25 -4.53 -4.13
N LEU A 189 31.91 -4.91 -3.02
CA LEU A 189 31.26 -4.98 -1.70
C LEU A 189 30.84 -3.60 -1.19
N ARG A 190 31.71 -2.59 -1.31
CA ARG A 190 31.38 -1.20 -0.95
C ARG A 190 30.28 -0.63 -1.84
N LEU A 191 30.28 -0.95 -3.13
CA LEU A 191 29.21 -0.60 -4.08
C LEU A 191 27.88 -1.19 -3.63
N ARG A 192 27.81 -2.49 -3.36
CA ARG A 192 26.58 -3.12 -2.86
C ARG A 192 26.06 -2.42 -1.59
N SER A 193 26.95 -2.12 -0.65
CA SER A 193 26.58 -1.40 0.58
C SER A 193 26.02 0.00 0.30
N GLN A 194 26.68 0.76 -0.58
CA GLN A 194 26.21 2.10 -0.96
C GLN A 194 24.88 2.07 -1.72
N LEU A 195 24.69 1.11 -2.63
CA LEU A 195 23.43 0.93 -3.35
C LEU A 195 22.27 0.64 -2.39
N ILE A 196 22.46 -0.26 -1.42
CA ILE A 196 21.44 -0.57 -0.39
C ILE A 196 21.08 0.69 0.41
N ARG A 197 22.08 1.46 0.84
CA ARG A 197 21.86 2.72 1.56
C ARG A 197 21.08 3.73 0.73
N THR A 198 21.47 3.95 -0.53
CA THR A 198 20.80 4.92 -1.40
C THR A 198 19.39 4.49 -1.75
N SER A 199 19.13 3.20 -2.04
CA SER A 199 17.77 2.68 -2.21
C SER A 199 16.92 2.87 -0.96
N THR A 200 17.47 2.60 0.22
CA THR A 200 16.76 2.78 1.51
C THR A 200 16.33 4.24 1.69
N ASN A 201 17.25 5.18 1.46
CA ASN A 201 16.96 6.61 1.53
C ASN A 201 15.90 7.05 0.50
N PHE A 202 16.00 6.55 -0.74
CA PHE A 202 15.03 6.86 -1.80
C PHE A 202 13.59 6.52 -1.40
N PHE A 203 13.40 5.35 -0.79
CA PHE A 203 12.11 4.87 -0.31
C PHE A 203 11.64 5.62 0.94
N ASP A 204 12.54 5.91 1.88
CA ASP A 204 12.24 6.69 3.09
C ASP A 204 11.79 8.12 2.74
N ASP A 205 12.51 8.80 1.84
CA ASP A 205 12.17 10.14 1.34
C ASP A 205 10.78 10.19 0.68
N ARG A 206 10.32 9.05 0.15
CA ARG A 206 9.00 8.89 -0.48
C ARG A 206 7.97 8.21 0.42
N GLN A 207 8.27 8.07 1.71
CA GLN A 207 7.37 7.50 2.73
C GLN A 207 6.90 6.08 2.41
N PHE A 208 7.77 5.26 1.82
CA PHE A 208 7.54 3.82 1.74
C PHE A 208 7.96 3.17 3.06
N ILE A 209 7.15 2.24 3.53
CA ILE A 209 7.48 1.47 4.74
C ILE A 209 8.29 0.24 4.33
N GLN A 210 9.49 0.08 4.89
CA GLN A 210 10.25 -1.15 4.73
C GLN A 210 9.55 -2.29 5.48
N THR A 211 9.39 -3.42 4.82
CA THR A 211 8.73 -4.61 5.37
C THR A 211 9.61 -5.85 5.21
N HIS A 212 9.29 -6.90 5.98
CA HIS A 212 9.99 -8.19 5.91
C HIS A 212 8.96 -9.33 5.73
N PRO A 213 8.50 -9.56 4.48
CA PRO A 213 7.62 -10.67 4.15
C PRO A 213 8.26 -12.04 4.45
N PRO A 214 7.45 -13.10 4.60
CA PRO A 214 7.97 -14.43 4.92
C PRO A 214 8.77 -15.03 3.75
N ILE A 215 9.90 -15.66 4.06
CA ILE A 215 10.72 -16.41 3.10
C ILE A 215 10.14 -17.81 2.86
N ILE A 216 9.61 -18.45 3.90
CA ILE A 216 8.96 -19.76 3.81
C ILE A 216 7.47 -19.54 3.51
N THR A 217 7.00 -20.02 2.37
CA THR A 217 5.66 -19.76 1.83
C THR A 217 4.97 -21.05 1.39
N SER A 218 3.64 -21.04 1.29
CA SER A 218 2.87 -22.10 0.60
C SER A 218 2.54 -21.77 -0.86
N SER A 219 2.91 -20.58 -1.33
CA SER A 219 2.59 -20.10 -2.66
C SER A 219 3.84 -19.98 -3.52
N ASP A 220 3.69 -20.37 -4.79
CA ASP A 220 4.68 -20.20 -5.85
C ASP A 220 4.68 -18.77 -6.43
N CYS A 221 3.74 -17.89 -6.07
CA CYS A 221 3.65 -16.47 -6.51
C CYS A 221 3.54 -16.22 -8.04
N GLU A 222 4.41 -16.80 -8.86
CA GLU A 222 4.49 -16.68 -10.32
C GLU A 222 3.76 -17.84 -11.04
N GLY A 223 3.50 -18.97 -10.37
CA GLY A 223 2.75 -20.11 -10.94
C GLY A 223 3.54 -20.93 -11.96
N ALA A 224 4.86 -20.82 -11.97
CA ALA A 224 5.77 -21.51 -12.89
C ALA A 224 6.23 -22.90 -12.39
N GLY A 225 5.93 -23.25 -11.14
CA GLY A 225 6.15 -24.57 -10.54
C GLY A 225 7.60 -24.91 -10.14
N GLU A 226 8.57 -24.04 -10.42
CA GLU A 226 9.99 -24.28 -10.14
C GLU A 226 10.44 -23.69 -8.79
N VAL A 227 9.99 -24.32 -7.69
CA VAL A 227 10.26 -23.89 -6.31
C VAL A 227 11.11 -24.88 -5.49
N PHE A 228 11.95 -24.36 -4.61
CA PHE A 228 12.63 -25.19 -3.61
C PHE A 228 11.66 -25.59 -2.50
N THR A 229 11.51 -26.88 -2.23
CA THR A 229 10.69 -27.40 -1.14
C THR A 229 11.46 -27.43 0.18
N VAL A 230 10.82 -26.98 1.27
CA VAL A 230 11.39 -26.96 2.63
C VAL A 230 10.81 -28.12 3.43
N THR A 231 11.68 -29.05 3.84
CA THR A 231 11.32 -30.19 4.72
C THR A 231 12.20 -30.18 5.97
N VAL A 232 11.70 -30.78 7.06
CA VAL A 232 12.47 -31.03 8.28
C VAL A 232 12.54 -32.54 8.43
N ASP A 233 13.64 -33.16 8.05
CA ASP A 233 13.85 -34.59 8.33
C ASP A 233 14.20 -34.75 9.81
N ALA A 234 13.31 -35.40 10.57
CA ALA A 234 13.65 -36.00 11.83
C ALA A 234 14.44 -37.29 11.53
N GLU A 235 15.75 -37.23 11.79
CA GLU A 235 16.68 -38.36 11.89
C GLU A 235 16.93 -39.15 10.59
N SER A 236 18.09 -38.88 9.99
CA SER A 236 18.86 -39.85 9.22
C SER A 236 19.19 -41.06 10.12
N GLY A 237 18.24 -41.99 10.24
CA GLY A 237 18.50 -43.35 10.68
C GLY A 237 19.48 -44.02 9.72
N THR A 238 20.33 -44.89 10.24
CA THR A 238 21.52 -45.50 9.61
C THR A 238 21.31 -46.34 8.35
N ASP A 239 20.15 -46.30 7.72
CA ASP A 239 19.92 -46.85 6.39
C ASP A 239 19.42 -45.72 5.49
N GLY A 240 20.22 -45.36 4.47
CA GLY A 240 20.02 -44.22 3.56
C GLY A 240 18.79 -44.29 2.65
N THR A 241 17.70 -44.90 3.11
CA THR A 241 16.37 -44.81 2.51
C THR A 241 15.60 -43.69 3.20
N THR A 242 15.56 -42.51 2.58
CA THR A 242 14.62 -41.45 2.93
C THR A 242 13.19 -41.98 2.77
N LYS A 243 12.53 -42.31 3.89
CA LYS A 243 11.08 -42.55 3.88
C LYS A 243 10.42 -41.22 3.52
N LYS A 244 9.85 -41.12 2.32
CA LYS A 244 8.89 -40.05 2.00
C LYS A 244 7.83 -40.04 3.12
N PRO A 245 7.50 -38.88 3.71
CA PRO A 245 6.44 -38.82 4.70
C PRO A 245 5.15 -39.39 4.10
N GLU A 246 4.62 -40.45 4.70
CA GLU A 246 3.46 -41.20 4.21
C GLU A 246 2.16 -40.39 4.37
N SER A 247 2.16 -39.32 5.19
CA SER A 247 1.00 -38.46 5.43
C SER A 247 1.35 -36.97 5.55
N THR A 248 0.39 -36.08 5.25
CA THR A 248 0.51 -34.61 5.44
C THR A 248 0.61 -34.20 6.91
N SER A 249 0.12 -35.02 7.84
CA SER A 249 0.24 -34.78 9.28
C SER A 249 1.66 -34.92 9.82
N ASP A 250 2.52 -35.67 9.12
CA ASP A 250 3.91 -35.92 9.53
C ASP A 250 4.88 -34.81 9.05
N GLN A 251 4.41 -33.88 8.22
CA GLN A 251 5.21 -32.74 7.77
C GLN A 251 5.29 -31.67 8.87
N PHE A 252 6.47 -31.08 9.09
CA PHE A 252 6.70 -30.05 10.12
C PHE A 252 5.69 -28.88 10.07
N PHE A 253 5.37 -28.41 8.85
CA PHE A 253 4.40 -27.33 8.62
C PHE A 253 2.98 -27.82 8.31
N ARG A 254 2.72 -29.13 8.47
CA ARG A 254 1.42 -29.80 8.21
C ARG A 254 0.88 -29.64 6.77
N SER A 255 1.69 -29.05 5.91
CA SER A 255 1.44 -28.72 4.51
C SER A 255 2.79 -28.48 3.83
N PRO A 256 2.92 -28.71 2.51
CA PRO A 256 4.11 -28.38 1.76
C PRO A 256 4.45 -26.90 1.91
N LYS A 257 5.73 -26.60 2.14
CA LYS A 257 6.28 -25.24 2.17
C LYS A 257 7.46 -25.12 1.23
N TYR A 258 7.64 -23.92 0.73
CA TYR A 258 8.61 -23.59 -0.29
C TYR A 258 9.41 -22.36 0.11
N LEU A 259 10.60 -22.20 -0.46
CA LEU A 259 11.29 -20.93 -0.44
C LEU A 259 10.66 -20.00 -1.47
N THR A 260 10.42 -18.75 -1.06
CA THR A 260 9.69 -17.79 -1.89
C THR A 260 10.45 -17.41 -3.16
N VAL A 261 9.75 -17.39 -4.29
CA VAL A 261 10.27 -16.82 -5.55
C VAL A 261 10.12 -15.30 -5.58
N SER A 262 9.13 -14.75 -4.84
CA SER A 262 8.80 -13.33 -4.79
C SER A 262 7.95 -13.01 -3.56
N SER A 263 8.18 -11.85 -2.96
CA SER A 263 7.39 -11.37 -1.82
C SER A 263 6.13 -10.62 -2.24
N GLN A 264 5.90 -10.44 -3.55
CA GLN A 264 4.91 -9.52 -4.11
C GLN A 264 3.51 -9.70 -3.51
N LEU A 265 2.96 -10.91 -3.48
CA LEU A 265 1.60 -11.13 -2.98
C LEU A 265 1.44 -10.64 -1.53
N HIS A 266 2.47 -10.79 -0.70
CA HIS A 266 2.46 -10.32 0.68
C HIS A 266 2.61 -8.80 0.76
N LEU A 267 3.41 -8.21 -0.14
CA LEU A 267 3.51 -6.75 -0.23
C LEU A 267 2.18 -6.12 -0.62
N GLU A 268 1.36 -6.76 -1.46
CA GLU A 268 0.00 -6.28 -1.76
C GLU A 268 -0.88 -6.18 -0.50
N ALA A 269 -0.85 -7.20 0.37
CA ALA A 269 -1.56 -7.15 1.65
C ALA A 269 -1.04 -6.05 2.59
N LEU A 270 0.28 -5.91 2.68
CA LEU A 270 0.91 -4.90 3.54
C LEU A 270 0.68 -3.48 3.00
N ALA A 271 0.71 -3.29 1.68
CA ALA A 271 0.43 -2.03 1.02
C ALA A 271 -0.97 -1.53 1.36
N GLN A 272 -1.99 -2.40 1.40
CA GLN A 272 -3.35 -2.01 1.78
C GLN A 272 -3.42 -1.42 3.20
N SER A 273 -2.49 -1.78 4.08
CA SER A 273 -2.46 -1.26 5.46
C SER A 273 -1.79 0.12 5.58
N VAL A 274 -0.75 0.40 4.79
CA VAL A 274 0.11 1.59 4.96
C VAL A 274 0.36 2.39 3.67
N GLY A 275 -0.36 2.07 2.60
CA GLY A 275 -0.32 2.71 1.29
C GLY A 275 0.87 2.30 0.42
N LYS A 276 2.10 2.38 0.93
CA LYS A 276 3.33 2.12 0.16
C LYS A 276 4.31 1.30 0.97
N VAL A 277 4.76 0.18 0.42
CA VAL A 277 5.72 -0.72 1.07
C VAL A 277 6.83 -1.13 0.12
N TRP A 278 7.98 -1.48 0.69
CA TRP A 278 9.06 -2.09 -0.06
C TRP A 278 9.81 -3.12 0.79
N THR A 279 10.54 -4.00 0.14
CA THR A 279 11.44 -4.97 0.77
C THR A 279 12.70 -5.15 -0.06
N LEU A 280 13.77 -5.56 0.61
CA LEU A 280 14.97 -6.12 -0.02
C LEU A 280 15.18 -7.50 0.61
N SER A 281 14.62 -8.53 -0.03
CA SER A 281 14.52 -9.88 0.53
C SER A 281 15.27 -10.90 -0.32
N PRO A 282 15.88 -11.94 0.27
CA PRO A 282 16.34 -13.08 -0.51
C PRO A 282 15.15 -13.81 -1.13
N THR A 283 15.33 -14.25 -2.37
CA THR A 283 14.38 -14.98 -3.19
C THR A 283 15.10 -16.10 -3.93
N PHE A 284 14.34 -17.14 -4.26
CA PHE A 284 14.90 -18.42 -4.68
C PHE A 284 14.21 -18.92 -5.94
N ARG A 285 14.99 -19.39 -6.93
CA ARG A 285 14.47 -20.01 -8.16
C ARG A 285 15.11 -21.37 -8.36
N ALA A 286 14.29 -22.40 -8.54
CA ALA A 286 14.76 -23.79 -8.70
C ALA A 286 14.95 -24.19 -10.18
N GLU A 287 14.99 -23.22 -11.08
CA GLU A 287 15.25 -23.43 -12.51
C GLU A 287 16.61 -24.11 -12.73
N LYS A 288 16.65 -25.09 -13.65
CA LYS A 288 17.89 -25.78 -14.03
C LYS A 288 18.66 -24.95 -15.06
N SER A 289 19.12 -23.77 -14.64
CA SER A 289 19.72 -22.76 -15.51
C SER A 289 21.15 -22.46 -15.06
N ASP A 290 22.14 -23.01 -15.77
CA ASP A 290 23.56 -22.70 -15.56
C ASP A 290 24.03 -21.68 -16.61
N THR A 291 23.75 -20.40 -16.33
CA THR A 291 24.16 -19.29 -17.19
C THR A 291 24.88 -18.23 -16.36
N PRO A 292 25.71 -17.37 -16.97
CA PRO A 292 26.39 -16.31 -16.25
C PRO A 292 25.48 -15.23 -15.64
N ARG A 293 24.15 -15.30 -15.84
CA ARG A 293 23.16 -14.33 -15.35
C ARG A 293 22.20 -14.89 -14.29
N HIS A 294 22.06 -16.21 -14.15
CA HIS A 294 21.08 -16.82 -13.24
C HIS A 294 21.73 -17.25 -11.92
N LEU A 295 20.99 -17.08 -10.83
CA LEU A 295 21.36 -17.52 -9.49
C LEU A 295 20.16 -18.21 -8.86
N SER A 296 20.38 -19.33 -8.16
CA SER A 296 19.30 -20.00 -7.40
C SER A 296 18.90 -19.25 -6.13
N GLU A 297 19.79 -18.40 -5.59
CA GLU A 297 19.52 -17.47 -4.49
C GLU A 297 20.01 -16.08 -4.89
N PHE A 298 19.13 -15.09 -4.82
CA PHE A 298 19.43 -13.69 -5.10
C PHE A 298 18.58 -12.79 -4.21
N TYR A 299 18.87 -11.49 -4.22
CA TYR A 299 18.08 -10.52 -3.45
C TYR A 299 17.22 -9.72 -4.43
N MET A 300 15.91 -9.71 -4.21
CA MET A 300 15.00 -8.84 -4.92
C MET A 300 14.65 -7.62 -4.10
N LEU A 301 14.67 -6.47 -4.77
CA LEU A 301 14.07 -5.25 -4.30
C LEU A 301 12.67 -5.18 -4.90
N GLU A 302 11.66 -5.31 -4.05
CA GLU A 302 10.26 -5.33 -4.46
C GLU A 302 9.53 -4.19 -3.75
N ALA A 303 8.67 -3.47 -4.45
CA ALA A 303 7.91 -2.35 -3.91
C ALA A 303 6.47 -2.40 -4.42
N GLU A 304 5.53 -2.06 -3.56
CA GLU A 304 4.11 -2.09 -3.85
C GLU A 304 3.44 -0.79 -3.38
N LEU A 305 2.52 -0.28 -4.19
CA LEU A 305 1.83 1.00 -3.96
C LEU A 305 0.33 0.83 -4.17
N CYS A 306 -0.46 1.38 -3.26
CA CYS A 306 -1.91 1.50 -3.42
C CYS A 306 -2.31 2.81 -4.13
N PHE A 307 -3.54 2.82 -4.67
CA PHE A 307 -4.16 3.99 -5.30
C PHE A 307 -3.41 4.53 -6.53
N VAL A 308 -2.78 3.63 -7.29
CA VAL A 308 -2.18 3.93 -8.58
C VAL A 308 -3.19 3.60 -9.69
N GLU A 309 -3.39 4.51 -10.63
CA GLU A 309 -4.35 4.33 -11.73
C GLU A 309 -3.68 3.78 -12.99
N HIS A 310 -2.42 4.16 -13.24
CA HIS A 310 -1.71 3.82 -14.46
C HIS A 310 -0.35 3.18 -14.19
N VAL A 311 0.00 2.17 -15.01
CA VAL A 311 1.32 1.53 -14.97
C VAL A 311 2.48 2.53 -15.18
N HIS A 312 2.20 3.67 -15.82
CA HIS A 312 3.16 4.76 -16.00
C HIS A 312 3.66 5.34 -14.67
N ASP A 313 2.82 5.40 -13.64
CA ASP A 313 3.22 5.89 -12.32
C ASP A 313 4.22 4.94 -11.66
N VAL A 314 4.04 3.62 -11.85
CA VAL A 314 4.98 2.61 -11.37
C VAL A 314 6.32 2.69 -12.11
N MET A 315 6.27 2.87 -13.44
CA MET A 315 7.47 3.09 -14.25
C MET A 315 8.24 4.35 -13.81
N ASP A 316 7.53 5.42 -13.45
CA ASP A 316 8.14 6.66 -12.96
C ASP A 316 8.89 6.44 -11.64
N VAL A 317 8.40 5.56 -10.75
CA VAL A 317 9.10 5.19 -9.51
C VAL A 317 10.38 4.43 -9.81
N VAL A 318 10.34 3.42 -10.70
CA VAL A 318 11.53 2.64 -11.10
C VAL A 318 12.58 3.53 -11.77
N GLU A 319 12.14 4.37 -12.71
CA GLU A 319 12.99 5.32 -13.40
C GLU A 319 13.63 6.32 -12.43
N SER A 320 12.86 6.85 -11.48
CA SER A 320 13.36 7.75 -10.44
C SER A 320 14.37 7.08 -9.51
N LEU A 321 14.14 5.83 -9.10
CA LEU A 321 15.02 5.06 -8.21
C LEU A 321 16.41 4.90 -8.85
N LEU A 322 16.44 4.39 -10.08
CA LEU A 322 17.69 4.13 -10.79
C LEU A 322 18.42 5.41 -11.17
N ARG A 323 17.71 6.49 -11.50
CA ARG A 323 18.29 7.83 -11.73
C ARG A 323 18.93 8.39 -10.46
N ASP A 324 18.24 8.30 -9.33
CA ASP A 324 18.72 8.80 -8.06
C ASP A 324 19.97 8.02 -7.60
N ILE A 325 19.91 6.70 -7.65
CA ILE A 325 21.08 5.82 -7.41
C ILE A 325 22.27 6.23 -8.30
N SER A 326 22.04 6.35 -9.61
CA SER A 326 23.09 6.67 -10.57
C SER A 326 23.69 8.05 -10.30
N SER A 327 22.85 9.05 -10.02
CA SER A 327 23.27 10.43 -9.75
C SER A 327 24.03 10.56 -8.44
N GLN A 328 23.59 9.87 -7.38
CA GLN A 328 24.29 9.85 -6.10
C GLN A 328 25.63 9.12 -6.21
N LEU A 329 25.69 8.04 -6.99
CA LEU A 329 26.92 7.31 -7.22
C LEU A 329 27.95 8.16 -7.99
N GLN A 330 27.55 8.92 -9.01
CA GLN A 330 28.45 9.84 -9.75
C GLN A 330 29.10 10.88 -8.84
N LYS A 331 28.36 11.37 -7.85
CA LYS A 331 28.82 12.40 -6.90
C LYS A 331 29.63 11.83 -5.73
N SER A 332 29.82 10.52 -5.69
CA SER A 332 30.50 9.85 -4.59
C SER A 332 31.93 9.46 -4.94
N THR A 333 32.81 9.46 -3.95
CA THR A 333 34.20 8.98 -4.10
C THR A 333 34.25 7.54 -4.61
N LEU A 334 33.24 6.72 -4.27
CA LEU A 334 33.12 5.37 -4.78
C LEU A 334 32.86 5.33 -6.29
N GLY A 335 32.09 6.28 -6.83
CA GLY A 335 31.85 6.40 -8.27
C GLY A 335 33.12 6.77 -9.03
N GLU A 336 33.95 7.65 -8.48
CA GLU A 336 35.27 7.99 -9.04
C GLU A 336 36.22 6.77 -9.01
N GLU A 337 36.22 6.02 -7.90
CA GLU A 337 36.96 4.75 -7.80
C GLU A 337 36.45 3.70 -8.81
N LEU A 338 35.15 3.66 -9.08
CA LEU A 338 34.55 2.77 -10.08
C LEU A 338 35.04 3.11 -11.49
N MET A 339 35.01 4.40 -11.85
CA MET A 339 35.47 4.85 -13.17
C MET A 339 36.97 4.56 -13.36
N SER A 340 37.80 4.90 -12.38
CA SER A 340 39.25 4.70 -12.44
C SER A 340 39.64 3.22 -12.46
N ALA A 341 38.98 2.37 -11.67
CA ALA A 341 39.25 0.93 -11.62
C ALA A 341 39.00 0.27 -12.99
N TRP A 342 37.96 0.68 -13.72
CA TRP A 342 37.66 0.15 -15.06
C TRP A 342 38.59 0.70 -16.14
N SER A 343 39.03 1.95 -16.06
CA SER A 343 40.04 2.50 -16.98
C SER A 343 41.39 1.80 -16.92
N SER A 344 41.76 1.24 -15.76
CA SER A 344 43.06 0.61 -15.52
C SER A 344 43.15 -0.87 -15.93
N ARG A 345 42.06 -1.45 -16.48
CA ARG A 345 42.02 -2.86 -16.88
C ARG A 345 42.79 -3.07 -18.20
N PRO A 346 43.66 -4.08 -18.33
CA PRO A 346 44.37 -4.35 -19.58
C PRO A 346 43.39 -4.60 -20.74
N GLN A 347 43.59 -3.89 -21.87
CA GLN A 347 42.75 -3.97 -23.08
C GLN A 347 42.65 -5.37 -23.69
N ASP A 348 43.63 -6.24 -23.44
CA ASP A 348 43.67 -7.63 -23.93
C ASP A 348 42.65 -8.57 -23.24
N GLN A 349 41.84 -8.07 -22.30
CA GLN A 349 40.78 -8.83 -21.64
C GLN A 349 39.44 -8.49 -22.30
N ASP A 350 39.10 -9.28 -23.31
CA ASP A 350 37.85 -9.59 -24.07
C ASP A 350 36.46 -9.09 -23.55
N SER A 351 36.41 -7.98 -22.83
CA SER A 351 35.24 -7.53 -22.05
C SER A 351 34.46 -6.41 -22.71
N GLY A 352 34.84 -5.96 -23.92
CA GLY A 352 34.12 -4.97 -24.74
C GLY A 352 33.87 -3.59 -24.11
N MET A 353 34.15 -3.44 -22.81
CA MET A 353 33.77 -2.31 -21.98
C MET A 353 34.94 -1.34 -21.86
N THR A 354 34.79 -0.15 -22.43
CA THR A 354 35.75 0.95 -22.32
C THR A 354 35.28 1.96 -21.29
N GLN A 355 36.18 2.85 -20.85
CA GLN A 355 35.78 4.00 -20.01
C GLN A 355 34.69 4.84 -20.70
N GLN A 356 34.78 5.00 -22.02
CA GLN A 356 33.81 5.73 -22.80
C GLN A 356 32.46 5.02 -22.85
N SER A 357 32.42 3.69 -23.01
CA SER A 357 31.16 2.94 -22.98
C SER A 357 30.49 2.99 -21.60
N LEU A 358 31.27 2.94 -20.51
CA LEU A 358 30.74 3.09 -19.15
C LEU A 358 30.19 4.50 -18.91
N ALA A 359 30.91 5.55 -19.34
CA ALA A 359 30.45 6.93 -19.24
C ALA A 359 29.16 7.17 -20.03
N THR A 360 29.06 6.66 -21.26
CA THR A 360 27.84 6.74 -22.08
C THR A 360 26.65 6.07 -21.40
N ARG A 361 26.83 4.90 -20.79
CA ARG A 361 25.75 4.23 -20.02
C ARG A 361 25.30 5.04 -18.83
N TRP A 362 26.26 5.62 -18.11
CA TRP A 362 25.95 6.43 -16.95
C TRP A 362 25.16 7.68 -17.36
N GLN A 363 25.53 8.28 -18.48
CA GLN A 363 24.77 9.39 -19.08
C GLN A 363 23.36 8.95 -19.50
N GLY A 364 23.20 7.75 -20.09
CA GLY A 364 21.87 7.21 -20.44
C GLY A 364 20.99 6.96 -19.22
N LEU A 365 21.57 6.53 -18.09
CA LEU A 365 20.85 6.37 -16.82
C LEU A 365 20.42 7.72 -16.22
N THR A 366 21.19 8.80 -16.42
CA THR A 366 20.89 10.13 -15.86
C THR A 366 20.27 11.11 -16.87
N GLY A 367 20.07 10.69 -18.12
CA GLY A 367 19.67 11.54 -19.25
C GLY A 367 18.19 11.92 -19.26
N ASP A 368 17.64 12.17 -20.44
CA ASP A 368 16.21 12.46 -20.61
C ASP A 368 15.33 11.23 -20.32
N ARG A 369 14.01 11.45 -20.23
CA ARG A 369 13.00 10.40 -19.96
C ARG A 369 13.21 9.19 -20.86
N TRP A 370 13.19 8.00 -20.26
CA TRP A 370 13.44 6.77 -21.01
C TRP A 370 12.29 6.42 -21.97
N PRO A 371 12.58 5.95 -23.20
CA PRO A 371 11.56 5.52 -24.14
C PRO A 371 10.63 4.47 -23.54
N ARG A 372 9.33 4.56 -23.84
CA ARG A 372 8.31 3.60 -23.45
C ARG A 372 7.59 3.15 -24.72
N ILE A 373 7.73 1.88 -25.08
CA ILE A 373 7.13 1.29 -26.27
C ILE A 373 6.20 0.16 -25.86
N ALA A 374 5.15 -0.09 -26.65
CA ALA A 374 4.30 -1.25 -26.44
C ALA A 374 4.95 -2.51 -27.02
N TYR A 375 4.62 -3.69 -26.50
CA TYR A 375 5.10 -4.98 -27.00
C TYR A 375 4.83 -5.14 -28.51
N LYS A 376 3.64 -4.74 -28.98
CA LYS A 376 3.29 -4.78 -30.41
C LYS A 376 4.25 -3.95 -31.26
N GLU A 377 4.58 -2.74 -30.79
CA GLU A 377 5.55 -1.85 -31.45
C GLU A 377 6.94 -2.48 -31.44
N ALA A 378 7.36 -3.09 -30.32
CA ALA A 378 8.62 -3.80 -30.22
C ALA A 378 8.74 -4.93 -31.26
N ILE A 379 7.69 -5.76 -31.41
CA ILE A 379 7.62 -6.81 -32.44
C ILE A 379 7.67 -6.23 -33.85
N THR A 380 7.02 -5.09 -34.11
CA THR A 380 7.10 -4.40 -35.40
C THR A 380 8.53 -3.95 -35.70
N ILE A 381 9.22 -3.31 -34.74
CA ILE A 381 10.61 -2.85 -34.89
C ILE A 381 11.54 -4.03 -35.21
N LEU A 382 11.39 -5.16 -34.51
CA LEU A 382 12.19 -6.36 -34.72
C LEU A 382 11.96 -6.94 -36.12
N ASN A 383 10.70 -7.09 -36.54
CA ASN A 383 10.37 -7.60 -37.87
C ASN A 383 10.81 -6.65 -39.00
N GLU A 384 10.72 -5.34 -38.81
CA GLU A 384 11.27 -4.35 -39.73
C GLU A 384 12.80 -4.47 -39.87
N ALA A 385 13.51 -4.73 -38.77
CA ALA A 385 14.95 -4.92 -38.79
C ALA A 385 15.35 -6.19 -39.58
N VAL A 386 14.62 -7.29 -39.38
CA VAL A 386 14.81 -8.55 -40.12
C VAL A 386 14.49 -8.38 -41.61
N SER A 387 13.35 -7.78 -41.95
CA SER A 387 12.94 -7.56 -43.36
C SER A 387 13.91 -6.65 -44.13
N ARG A 388 14.50 -5.64 -43.46
CA ARG A 388 15.54 -4.78 -44.03
C ARG A 388 16.94 -5.40 -44.01
N LYS A 389 17.07 -6.66 -43.59
CA LYS A 389 18.35 -7.40 -43.47
C LYS A 389 19.39 -6.67 -42.61
N LYS A 390 18.94 -5.91 -41.60
CA LYS A 390 19.84 -5.22 -40.65
C LYS A 390 20.40 -6.16 -39.60
N VAL A 391 19.67 -7.21 -39.25
CA VAL A 391 20.00 -8.18 -38.21
C VAL A 391 19.43 -9.54 -38.58
N HIS A 392 20.07 -10.59 -38.11
CA HIS A 392 19.57 -11.97 -38.14
C HIS A 392 19.39 -12.42 -36.70
N PHE A 393 18.18 -12.84 -36.34
CA PHE A 393 17.87 -13.41 -35.02
C PHE A 393 17.80 -14.93 -35.14
N ASP A 394 18.39 -15.64 -34.18
CA ASP A 394 18.31 -17.10 -34.14
C ASP A 394 16.88 -17.57 -33.83
N PHE A 395 16.15 -16.77 -33.04
CA PHE A 395 14.74 -16.95 -32.73
C PHE A 395 13.91 -15.88 -33.44
N PRO A 396 13.06 -16.23 -34.42
CA PRO A 396 12.26 -15.22 -35.11
C PRO A 396 11.27 -14.50 -34.17
N PRO A 397 11.16 -13.16 -34.23
CA PRO A 397 10.22 -12.40 -33.41
C PRO A 397 8.77 -12.66 -33.83
N ALA A 398 8.01 -13.37 -33.01
CA ALA A 398 6.62 -13.73 -33.26
C ALA A 398 5.65 -13.03 -32.30
N LEU A 399 4.51 -12.57 -32.84
CA LEU A 399 3.44 -11.97 -32.05
C LEU A 399 2.83 -13.03 -31.11
N GLY A 400 2.71 -12.70 -29.83
CA GLY A 400 2.20 -13.61 -28.79
C GLY A 400 3.30 -14.40 -28.06
N SER A 401 4.54 -14.36 -28.53
CA SER A 401 5.69 -15.00 -27.87
C SER A 401 6.50 -14.02 -27.02
N GLY A 402 7.17 -14.54 -25.98
CA GLY A 402 8.11 -13.76 -25.17
C GLY A 402 9.31 -13.26 -25.97
N LEU A 403 9.85 -12.11 -25.57
CA LEU A 403 11.09 -11.60 -26.13
C LEU A 403 12.27 -12.48 -25.66
N GLN A 404 13.23 -12.70 -26.56
CA GLN A 404 14.46 -13.43 -26.26
C GLN A 404 15.57 -12.41 -25.96
N ALA A 405 16.64 -12.86 -25.32
CA ALA A 405 17.75 -11.99 -24.94
C ALA A 405 18.35 -11.21 -26.14
N GLU A 406 18.35 -11.79 -27.35
CA GLU A 406 18.80 -11.09 -28.56
C GLU A 406 17.84 -9.97 -28.99
N HIS A 407 16.53 -10.17 -28.84
CA HIS A 407 15.50 -9.18 -29.13
C HIS A 407 15.61 -8.01 -28.16
N GLU A 408 15.75 -8.29 -26.87
CA GLU A 408 15.86 -7.28 -25.82
C GLU A 408 17.10 -6.42 -25.98
N LYS A 409 18.25 -7.03 -26.27
CA LYS A 409 19.49 -6.31 -26.57
C LYS A 409 19.32 -5.39 -27.76
N TYR A 410 18.74 -5.89 -28.86
CA TYR A 410 18.52 -5.10 -30.07
C TYR A 410 17.61 -3.90 -29.81
N LEU A 411 16.51 -4.11 -29.08
CA LEU A 411 15.58 -3.03 -28.74
C LEU A 411 16.26 -1.97 -27.87
N ALA A 412 16.98 -2.37 -26.82
CA ALA A 412 17.69 -1.45 -25.94
C ALA A 412 18.74 -0.62 -26.70
N GLU A 413 19.43 -1.21 -27.67
CA GLU A 413 20.41 -0.50 -28.52
C GLU A 413 19.75 0.49 -29.49
N VAL A 414 18.74 0.03 -30.25
CA VAL A 414 18.15 0.82 -31.35
C VAL A 414 17.19 1.89 -30.84
N VAL A 415 16.34 1.54 -29.87
CA VAL A 415 15.33 2.45 -29.32
C VAL A 415 15.93 3.29 -28.20
N GLY A 416 16.69 2.66 -27.30
CA GLY A 416 17.27 3.32 -26.13
C GLY A 416 18.44 4.23 -26.46
N LYS A 417 19.17 3.98 -27.57
CA LYS A 417 20.33 4.76 -28.01
C LYS A 417 21.34 5.00 -26.88
N GLY A 418 21.61 3.96 -26.09
CA GLY A 418 22.47 4.00 -24.90
C GLY A 418 21.75 4.26 -23.58
N SER A 419 20.44 4.50 -23.60
CA SER A 419 19.57 4.61 -22.40
C SER A 419 18.73 3.35 -22.20
N PRO A 420 18.24 3.09 -20.98
CA PRO A 420 17.20 2.07 -20.74
C PRO A 420 15.92 2.35 -21.54
N ILE A 421 15.11 1.31 -21.78
CA ILE A 421 13.78 1.41 -22.37
C ILE A 421 12.76 0.59 -21.60
N PHE A 422 11.51 1.05 -21.55
CA PHE A 422 10.39 0.26 -21.08
C PHE A 422 9.67 -0.40 -22.26
N VAL A 423 9.44 -1.70 -22.17
CA VAL A 423 8.50 -2.43 -23.03
C VAL A 423 7.26 -2.72 -22.22
N THR A 424 6.09 -2.33 -22.72
CA THR A 424 4.80 -2.36 -21.99
C THR A 424 3.77 -3.22 -22.70
N ASP A 425 2.64 -3.52 -22.05
CA ASP A 425 1.48 -4.17 -22.68
C ASP A 425 1.79 -5.55 -23.31
N TYR A 426 2.44 -6.44 -22.56
CA TYR A 426 2.71 -7.80 -23.03
C TYR A 426 1.43 -8.64 -23.16
N PRO A 427 1.43 -9.68 -24.02
CA PRO A 427 0.32 -10.62 -24.14
C PRO A 427 0.02 -11.28 -22.79
N ARG A 428 -1.28 -11.42 -22.48
CA ARG A 428 -1.75 -11.99 -21.22
C ARG A 428 -1.24 -13.42 -21.00
N ASP A 429 -1.25 -14.24 -22.04
CA ASP A 429 -0.97 -15.68 -21.94
C ASP A 429 0.48 -16.03 -21.59
N ILE A 430 1.38 -15.05 -21.64
CA ILE A 430 2.82 -15.22 -21.31
C ILE A 430 3.24 -14.44 -20.06
N LYS A 431 2.28 -13.87 -19.32
CA LYS A 431 2.51 -13.10 -18.10
C LYS A 431 1.68 -13.67 -16.95
N ALA A 432 2.08 -13.36 -15.73
CA ALA A 432 1.50 -13.97 -14.53
C ALA A 432 0.02 -13.62 -14.31
N PHE A 433 -0.71 -14.52 -13.63
CA PHE A 433 -2.16 -14.43 -13.38
C PHE A 433 -2.61 -13.15 -12.64
N TYR A 434 -1.74 -12.54 -11.84
CA TYR A 434 -2.06 -11.38 -11.01
C TYR A 434 -2.06 -10.05 -11.79
N MET A 435 -1.66 -10.03 -13.07
CA MET A 435 -1.53 -8.80 -13.85
C MET A 435 -2.88 -8.31 -14.40
N ALA A 436 -3.22 -7.04 -14.17
CA ALA A 436 -4.45 -6.44 -14.66
C ALA A 436 -4.42 -6.28 -16.20
N PRO A 437 -5.56 -6.41 -16.90
CA PRO A 437 -5.67 -6.12 -18.34
C PRO A 437 -5.23 -4.69 -18.69
N SER A 438 -4.59 -4.53 -19.84
CA SER A 438 -4.25 -3.21 -20.35
C SER A 438 -5.47 -2.49 -20.96
N SER A 439 -5.48 -1.17 -20.85
CA SER A 439 -6.49 -0.32 -21.52
C SER A 439 -6.30 -0.24 -23.04
N SER A 440 -5.14 -0.63 -23.56
CA SER A 440 -4.77 -0.52 -24.99
C SER A 440 -5.13 -1.78 -25.81
N SER A 441 -5.80 -2.77 -25.23
CA SER A 441 -6.09 -4.03 -25.93
C SER A 441 -7.13 -3.84 -27.04
N ASP A 442 -6.74 -4.10 -28.29
CA ASP A 442 -7.63 -4.04 -29.48
C ASP A 442 -8.51 -5.30 -29.66
N GLY A 443 -8.57 -6.17 -28.63
CA GLY A 443 -9.32 -7.42 -28.65
C GLY A 443 -8.70 -8.56 -29.47
N SER A 444 -7.76 -8.27 -30.39
CA SER A 444 -7.11 -9.30 -31.23
C SER A 444 -6.08 -10.13 -30.47
N LEU A 445 -5.36 -9.49 -29.55
CA LEU A 445 -4.41 -10.11 -28.64
C LEU A 445 -4.58 -9.43 -27.27
N PRO A 446 -5.24 -10.08 -26.30
CA PRO A 446 -5.40 -9.53 -24.95
C PRO A 446 -4.04 -9.26 -24.30
N THR A 447 -3.83 -8.04 -23.83
CA THR A 447 -2.60 -7.60 -23.16
C THR A 447 -2.85 -7.27 -21.69
N VAL A 448 -1.78 -7.25 -20.90
CA VAL A 448 -1.80 -6.85 -19.49
C VAL A 448 -1.00 -5.57 -19.26
N ALA A 449 -1.44 -4.75 -18.31
CA ALA A 449 -0.80 -3.49 -17.93
C ALA A 449 0.48 -3.77 -17.11
N CYS A 450 1.53 -4.19 -17.80
CA CYS A 450 2.85 -4.49 -17.25
C CYS A 450 3.95 -3.74 -17.98
N PHE A 451 5.16 -3.80 -17.43
CA PHE A 451 6.36 -3.34 -18.09
C PHE A 451 7.54 -4.25 -17.75
N ASP A 452 8.47 -4.33 -18.70
CA ASP A 452 9.84 -4.81 -18.47
C ASP A 452 10.81 -3.66 -18.82
N LEU A 453 11.76 -3.38 -17.93
CA LEU A 453 12.81 -2.39 -18.12
C LEU A 453 14.05 -3.07 -18.69
N LEU A 454 14.33 -2.79 -19.96
CA LEU A 454 15.48 -3.32 -20.68
C LEU A 454 16.63 -2.32 -20.63
N VAL A 455 17.80 -2.79 -20.23
CA VAL A 455 19.05 -2.04 -20.30
C VAL A 455 19.99 -2.63 -21.36
N PRO A 456 20.79 -1.77 -22.03
CA PRO A 456 21.77 -2.23 -23.00
C PRO A 456 22.66 -3.37 -22.46
N GLU A 457 22.85 -4.40 -23.27
CA GLU A 457 23.64 -5.63 -23.02
C GLU A 457 23.16 -6.59 -21.93
N LEU A 458 22.62 -6.08 -20.82
CA LEU A 458 22.19 -6.90 -19.68
C LEU A 458 20.77 -7.48 -19.86
N CYS A 459 19.97 -6.86 -20.72
CA CYS A 459 18.55 -7.15 -20.94
C CYS A 459 17.65 -6.63 -19.79
N GLU A 460 16.64 -7.40 -19.39
CA GLU A 460 15.73 -7.05 -18.31
C GLU A 460 16.46 -6.89 -16.96
N ILE A 461 16.16 -5.79 -16.25
CA ILE A 461 16.62 -5.57 -14.86
C ILE A 461 15.49 -5.28 -13.87
N ALA A 462 14.29 -4.96 -14.35
CA ALA A 462 13.12 -4.73 -13.52
C ALA A 462 11.85 -5.07 -14.31
N GLY A 463 10.93 -5.77 -13.67
CA GLY A 463 9.58 -6.02 -14.18
C GLY A 463 8.54 -5.51 -13.19
N GLY A 464 7.36 -5.13 -13.68
CA GLY A 464 6.27 -4.69 -12.82
C GLY A 464 4.93 -4.65 -13.55
N SER A 465 3.85 -4.57 -12.79
CA SER A 465 2.51 -4.51 -13.36
C SER A 465 1.50 -3.83 -12.45
N MET A 466 0.40 -3.38 -13.06
CA MET A 466 -0.84 -3.16 -12.33
C MET A 466 -1.40 -4.52 -11.89
N ARG A 467 -1.95 -4.57 -10.68
CA ARG A 467 -2.53 -5.80 -10.12
C ARG A 467 -4.00 -5.93 -10.51
N GLU A 468 -4.45 -7.15 -10.80
CA GLU A 468 -5.88 -7.43 -10.98
C GLU A 468 -6.57 -7.29 -9.62
N HIS A 469 -7.33 -6.21 -9.48
CA HIS A 469 -8.01 -5.83 -8.25
C HIS A 469 -9.48 -6.27 -8.25
N ARG A 470 -10.00 -6.74 -9.40
CA ARG A 470 -11.36 -7.26 -9.51
C ARG A 470 -11.37 -8.75 -9.24
N LEU A 471 -12.28 -9.19 -8.37
CA LEU A 471 -12.35 -10.57 -7.91
C LEU A 471 -12.61 -11.57 -9.06
N ASP A 472 -13.69 -11.38 -9.83
CA ASP A 472 -14.05 -12.37 -10.87
C ASP A 472 -12.98 -12.51 -11.97
N PRO A 473 -12.39 -11.42 -12.50
CA PRO A 473 -11.27 -11.54 -13.45
C PRO A 473 -10.04 -12.21 -12.84
N LEU A 474 -9.73 -11.96 -11.57
CA LEU A 474 -8.63 -12.64 -10.87
C LEU A 474 -8.87 -14.14 -10.78
N LEU A 475 -10.06 -14.57 -10.37
CA LEU A 475 -10.41 -16.00 -10.28
C LEU A 475 -10.32 -16.68 -11.65
N LYS A 476 -10.80 -16.04 -12.72
CA LYS A 476 -10.66 -16.54 -14.09
C LYS A 476 -9.20 -16.64 -14.53
N ALA A 477 -8.36 -15.67 -14.15
CA ALA A 477 -6.94 -15.71 -14.45
C ALA A 477 -6.25 -16.85 -13.68
N MET A 478 -6.59 -17.06 -12.41
CA MET A 478 -6.08 -18.17 -11.60
C MET A 478 -6.47 -19.53 -12.21
N ASP A 479 -7.71 -19.68 -12.67
CA ASP A 479 -8.19 -20.89 -13.36
C ASP A 479 -7.39 -21.15 -14.65
N ALA A 480 -7.24 -20.12 -15.49
CA ALA A 480 -6.47 -20.22 -16.74
C ALA A 480 -5.00 -20.61 -16.53
N HIS A 481 -4.43 -20.28 -15.37
CA HIS A 481 -3.07 -20.66 -14.99
C HIS A 481 -3.00 -22.01 -14.26
N GLY A 482 -4.09 -22.77 -14.20
CA GLY A 482 -4.14 -24.07 -13.54
C GLY A 482 -3.94 -23.98 -12.03
N LEU A 483 -4.17 -22.81 -11.43
CA LEU A 483 -4.04 -22.64 -10.00
C LEU A 483 -5.29 -23.18 -9.29
N LEU A 484 -6.49 -23.20 -9.87
CA LEU A 484 -7.67 -23.74 -9.19
C LEU A 484 -7.72 -25.28 -9.21
N ASN A 485 -8.23 -25.90 -8.14
CA ASN A 485 -8.25 -27.35 -7.97
C ASN A 485 -9.35 -28.00 -8.84
N GLN A 486 -8.97 -28.68 -9.94
CA GLN A 486 -9.91 -29.41 -10.81
C GLN A 486 -10.60 -30.62 -10.14
N ALA A 487 -10.14 -31.08 -8.97
CA ALA A 487 -10.70 -32.24 -8.27
C ALA A 487 -12.12 -32.03 -7.69
N ASN A 488 -12.58 -30.77 -7.61
CA ASN A 488 -13.94 -30.42 -7.17
C ASN A 488 -14.90 -30.10 -8.33
N LEU A 489 -14.48 -30.28 -9.59
CA LEU A 489 -15.37 -30.14 -10.76
C LEU A 489 -16.39 -31.29 -10.79
N THR A 490 -17.55 -31.11 -10.16
CA THR A 490 -18.72 -31.93 -10.52
C THR A 490 -19.12 -31.62 -11.97
N PRO A 491 -19.50 -32.60 -12.80
CA PRO A 491 -19.67 -32.43 -14.25
C PRO A 491 -20.96 -31.70 -14.68
N ASP A 492 -21.51 -30.79 -13.87
CA ASP A 492 -22.86 -30.26 -14.06
C ASP A 492 -22.94 -28.73 -13.95
N LEU A 493 -22.14 -28.02 -14.73
CA LEU A 493 -22.22 -26.55 -14.87
C LEU A 493 -23.19 -26.08 -15.98
N ASN A 494 -23.89 -27.00 -16.64
CA ASN A 494 -24.88 -26.69 -17.70
C ASN A 494 -26.35 -26.86 -17.27
N SER A 495 -26.64 -27.19 -16.01
CA SER A 495 -28.01 -27.53 -15.57
C SER A 495 -28.60 -26.66 -14.46
N ALA A 496 -27.95 -25.56 -14.03
CA ALA A 496 -28.50 -24.65 -13.03
C ALA A 496 -29.49 -23.63 -13.66
N PRO A 497 -30.69 -23.44 -13.09
CA PRO A 497 -31.65 -22.46 -13.58
C PRO A 497 -31.14 -21.03 -13.35
N ALA A 498 -31.43 -20.15 -14.31
CA ALA A 498 -30.89 -18.80 -14.46
C ALA A 498 -31.26 -17.78 -13.35
N ASP A 499 -31.74 -18.22 -12.19
CA ASP A 499 -32.37 -17.37 -11.15
C ASP A 499 -31.67 -17.42 -9.78
N SER A 500 -30.38 -17.75 -9.73
CA SER A 500 -29.57 -17.71 -8.51
C SER A 500 -28.24 -16.97 -8.74
N ARG A 501 -28.29 -15.64 -8.76
CA ARG A 501 -27.10 -14.78 -8.95
C ARG A 501 -26.67 -14.07 -7.67
N LEU A 502 -26.33 -14.86 -6.66
CA LEU A 502 -25.28 -14.52 -5.71
C LEU A 502 -24.20 -15.55 -5.95
N VAL A 503 -22.98 -15.11 -6.29
CA VAL A 503 -21.80 -15.99 -6.32
C VAL A 503 -21.76 -16.70 -4.96
N PRO A 504 -21.99 -18.02 -4.89
CA PRO A 504 -22.07 -18.70 -3.61
C PRO A 504 -20.73 -18.57 -2.89
N ARG A 505 -20.75 -18.54 -1.55
CA ARG A 505 -19.54 -18.70 -0.71
C ARG A 505 -18.76 -20.00 -1.01
N ASP A 506 -19.30 -20.85 -1.87
CA ASP A 506 -18.74 -22.12 -2.31
C ASP A 506 -17.54 -21.95 -3.26
N LEU A 507 -17.39 -20.81 -3.96
CA LEU A 507 -16.22 -20.56 -4.83
C LEU A 507 -14.90 -20.32 -4.06
N VAL A 508 -14.96 -19.99 -2.77
CA VAL A 508 -13.77 -19.92 -1.91
C VAL A 508 -13.22 -21.33 -1.60
N GLN A 509 -14.03 -22.39 -1.74
CA GLN A 509 -13.56 -23.78 -1.59
C GLN A 509 -12.78 -24.29 -2.83
N GLU A 510 -12.75 -23.52 -3.92
CA GLU A 510 -12.06 -23.88 -5.17
C GLU A 510 -10.65 -23.28 -5.29
N VAL A 511 -10.31 -22.33 -4.40
CA VAL A 511 -8.99 -21.69 -4.32
C VAL A 511 -7.98 -22.63 -3.66
N PRO A 512 -6.72 -22.69 -4.14
CA PRO A 512 -5.67 -23.47 -3.48
C PRO A 512 -5.49 -23.13 -2.01
N PRO A 513 -5.23 -24.15 -1.18
CA PRO A 513 -4.74 -23.94 0.18
C PRO A 513 -3.51 -23.02 0.19
N GLY A 514 -3.64 -21.83 0.78
CA GLY A 514 -2.58 -20.84 0.91
C GLY A 514 -2.69 -19.60 0.02
N LEU A 515 -3.72 -19.49 -0.83
CA LEU A 515 -4.02 -18.27 -1.61
C LEU A 515 -5.37 -17.64 -1.26
N GLU A 516 -6.14 -18.22 -0.34
CA GLU A 516 -7.45 -17.70 0.06
C GLU A 516 -7.33 -16.27 0.60
N TRP A 517 -6.30 -16.01 1.40
CA TRP A 517 -6.02 -14.67 1.93
C TRP A 517 -5.73 -13.64 0.82
N TYR A 518 -5.15 -14.06 -0.30
CA TYR A 518 -4.83 -13.18 -1.43
C TYR A 518 -6.09 -12.82 -2.22
N VAL A 519 -7.01 -13.77 -2.36
CA VAL A 519 -8.35 -13.56 -2.92
C VAL A 519 -9.18 -12.66 -2.00
N ASP A 520 -9.10 -12.87 -0.68
CA ASP A 520 -9.80 -12.05 0.32
C ASP A 520 -9.42 -10.56 0.25
N LEU A 521 -8.19 -10.22 -0.18
CA LEU A 521 -7.79 -8.83 -0.43
C LEU A 521 -8.71 -8.11 -1.44
N ARG A 522 -9.37 -8.86 -2.34
CA ARG A 522 -10.32 -8.32 -3.32
C ARG A 522 -11.76 -8.36 -2.81
N SER A 523 -12.05 -9.17 -1.80
CA SER A 523 -13.41 -9.37 -1.26
C SER A 523 -13.81 -8.31 -0.22
N TYR A 524 -12.87 -7.82 0.59
CA TYR A 524 -13.20 -6.95 1.73
C TYR A 524 -13.01 -5.46 1.47
N GLU A 525 -12.23 -5.06 0.46
CA GLU A 525 -11.87 -3.64 0.25
C GLU A 525 -11.74 -3.21 -1.22
N SER A 526 -12.13 -4.05 -2.20
CA SER A 526 -12.19 -3.58 -3.59
C SER A 526 -13.40 -2.65 -3.78
N LEU A 527 -13.15 -1.34 -3.64
CA LEU A 527 -14.05 -0.36 -4.23
C LEU A 527 -13.95 -0.53 -5.76
N PRO A 528 -15.07 -0.76 -6.48
CA PRO A 528 -15.02 -0.92 -7.92
C PRO A 528 -14.39 0.31 -8.57
N PRO A 529 -13.51 0.15 -9.58
CA PRO A 529 -13.03 1.29 -10.35
C PRO A 529 -14.23 1.86 -11.11
N ASN A 530 -14.41 3.18 -11.05
CA ASN A 530 -15.50 3.96 -11.67
C ASN A 530 -16.80 4.13 -10.88
N PHE A 531 -16.72 4.43 -9.58
CA PHE A 531 -17.89 4.92 -8.85
C PHE A 531 -18.12 6.42 -9.10
N SER A 532 -18.97 6.77 -10.07
CA SER A 532 -19.33 8.18 -10.31
C SER A 532 -20.20 8.75 -9.17
N LEU A 533 -19.97 10.01 -8.80
CA LEU A 533 -20.77 10.78 -7.82
C LEU A 533 -22.28 10.70 -8.11
N GLY A 534 -22.66 10.64 -9.39
CA GLY A 534 -24.07 10.52 -9.82
C GLY A 534 -24.73 9.19 -9.43
N SER A 535 -23.97 8.09 -9.39
CA SER A 535 -24.48 6.77 -9.00
C SER A 535 -24.78 6.70 -7.49
N ASN A 536 -23.95 7.35 -6.67
CA ASN A 536 -24.23 7.55 -5.24
C ASN A 536 -25.51 8.37 -5.01
N MET A 537 -25.70 9.43 -5.79
CA MET A 537 -26.88 10.30 -5.70
C MET A 537 -28.17 9.56 -6.09
N LEU A 538 -28.13 8.72 -7.13
CA LEU A 538 -29.29 7.94 -7.59
C LEU A 538 -29.68 6.82 -6.62
N ALA A 539 -28.70 6.13 -6.03
CA ALA A 539 -28.93 5.08 -5.05
C ALA A 539 -29.54 5.64 -3.74
N GLY A 540 -29.03 6.77 -3.26
CA GLY A 540 -29.59 7.48 -2.11
C GLY A 540 -31.00 8.01 -2.35
N ALA A 541 -31.28 8.55 -3.55
CA ALA A 541 -32.61 9.01 -3.93
C ALA A 541 -33.63 7.87 -4.00
N PHE A 542 -33.25 6.70 -4.53
CA PHE A 542 -34.13 5.54 -4.58
C PHE A 542 -34.47 5.00 -3.19
N ALA A 543 -33.48 4.93 -2.29
CA ALA A 543 -33.67 4.51 -0.90
C ALA A 543 -34.62 5.45 -0.13
N GLY A 544 -34.44 6.78 -0.26
CA GLY A 544 -35.32 7.77 0.38
C GLY A 544 -36.75 7.75 -0.17
N ILE A 545 -36.93 7.55 -1.48
CA ILE A 545 -38.26 7.42 -2.10
C ILE A 545 -38.97 6.14 -1.65
N ALA A 546 -38.24 5.01 -1.56
CA ALA A 546 -38.80 3.74 -1.11
C ALA A 546 -39.23 3.79 0.37
N GLU A 547 -38.39 4.35 1.25
CA GLU A 547 -38.72 4.52 2.67
C GLU A 547 -40.01 5.35 2.85
N HIS A 548 -40.05 6.55 2.27
CA HIS A 548 -41.18 7.46 2.42
C HIS A 548 -42.47 6.93 1.79
N SER A 549 -42.39 6.08 0.76
CA SER A 549 -43.56 5.49 0.10
C SER A 549 -44.18 4.35 0.91
N VAL A 550 -43.34 3.54 1.56
CA VAL A 550 -43.77 2.40 2.40
C VAL A 550 -44.28 2.86 3.77
N MET A 551 -43.63 3.86 4.37
CA MET A 551 -44.01 4.39 5.69
C MET A 551 -45.19 5.38 5.66
N TYR A 552 -45.61 5.80 4.47
CA TYR A 552 -46.63 6.85 4.29
C TYR A 552 -47.96 6.62 5.04
N PRO A 553 -48.55 5.41 5.09
CA PRO A 553 -49.79 5.17 5.84
C PRO A 553 -49.65 5.36 7.36
N ILE A 554 -48.48 5.01 7.89
CA ILE A 554 -48.15 5.12 9.31
C ILE A 554 -47.89 6.60 9.67
N ASP A 555 -47.22 7.33 8.77
CA ASP A 555 -47.00 8.77 8.86
C ASP A 555 -48.31 9.56 8.88
N LEU A 556 -49.25 9.26 7.98
CA LEU A 556 -50.56 9.90 7.94
C LEU A 556 -51.32 9.70 9.26
N LEU A 557 -51.20 8.52 9.84
CA LEU A 557 -51.82 8.18 11.12
C LEU A 557 -51.20 8.99 12.26
N LYS A 558 -49.86 9.07 12.32
CA LYS A 558 -49.14 9.89 13.29
C LYS A 558 -49.57 11.36 13.19
N THR A 559 -49.57 11.93 11.99
CA THR A 559 -49.97 13.33 11.76
C THR A 559 -51.38 13.59 12.29
N ARG A 560 -52.36 12.73 12.00
CA ARG A 560 -53.75 12.90 12.46
C ARG A 560 -53.93 12.72 13.97
N MET A 561 -53.17 11.80 14.58
CA MET A 561 -53.20 11.58 16.02
C MET A 561 -52.51 12.71 16.82
N GLN A 562 -51.62 13.47 16.19
CA GLN A 562 -50.88 14.58 16.81
C GLN A 562 -51.50 15.97 16.57
N VAL A 563 -52.52 16.08 15.70
CA VAL A 563 -53.27 17.34 15.49
C VAL A 563 -54.21 17.61 16.67
N VAL A 564 -54.14 18.81 17.23
CA VAL A 564 -54.70 19.20 18.53
C VAL A 564 -56.24 19.31 18.57
N ASN A 565 -56.96 19.00 17.48
CA ASN A 565 -58.44 19.02 17.45
C ASN A 565 -59.01 17.69 16.90
N PRO A 566 -59.25 16.67 17.73
CA PRO A 566 -60.12 15.58 17.34
C PRO A 566 -61.57 16.08 17.30
N SER A 567 -62.25 15.89 16.17
CA SER A 567 -63.71 15.95 16.12
C SER A 567 -64.31 15.06 17.23
N PRO A 568 -65.47 15.40 17.83
CA PRO A 568 -66.10 14.63 18.92
C PRO A 568 -66.39 13.15 18.58
N THR A 569 -66.30 12.75 17.31
CA THR A 569 -66.69 11.43 16.80
C THR A 569 -65.53 10.44 16.59
N ALA A 570 -64.26 10.82 16.78
CA ALA A 570 -63.15 9.89 16.54
C ALA A 570 -62.09 9.95 17.64
N VAL A 571 -62.37 9.30 18.78
CA VAL A 571 -61.33 8.95 19.76
C VAL A 571 -60.67 7.66 19.29
N TYR A 572 -59.54 7.77 18.58
CA TYR A 572 -58.77 6.61 18.18
C TYR A 572 -58.12 5.94 19.41
N SER A 573 -58.51 4.71 19.73
CA SER A 573 -57.94 3.96 20.86
C SER A 573 -56.58 3.32 20.55
N GLY A 574 -56.15 3.28 19.28
CA GLY A 574 -54.87 2.72 18.85
C GLY A 574 -54.63 2.80 17.32
N ILE A 575 -53.41 2.46 16.89
CA ILE A 575 -52.94 2.53 15.49
C ILE A 575 -53.78 1.63 14.56
N SER A 576 -54.08 0.40 14.98
CA SER A 576 -54.90 -0.54 14.20
C SER A 576 -56.35 -0.07 14.07
N ASN A 577 -56.95 0.41 15.15
CA ASN A 577 -58.32 0.95 15.14
C ASN A 577 -58.43 2.21 14.27
N ALA A 578 -57.43 3.09 14.33
CA ALA A 578 -57.38 4.29 13.49
C ALA A 578 -57.24 3.96 11.99
N MET A 579 -56.39 3.00 11.64
CA MET A 579 -56.20 2.56 10.24
C MET A 579 -57.48 1.92 9.67
N VAL A 580 -58.14 1.06 10.44
CA VAL A 580 -59.43 0.44 10.05
C VAL A 580 -60.53 1.49 9.92
N THR A 581 -60.61 2.43 10.86
CA THR A 581 -61.61 3.50 10.84
C THR A 581 -61.44 4.43 9.65
N ILE A 582 -60.21 4.86 9.34
CA ILE A 582 -59.92 5.73 8.17
C ILE A 582 -60.23 5.01 6.86
N THR A 583 -59.84 3.74 6.75
CA THR A 583 -60.11 2.93 5.55
C THR A 583 -61.61 2.75 5.31
N ARG A 584 -62.38 2.54 6.38
CA ARG A 584 -63.84 2.34 6.32
C ARG A 584 -64.63 3.63 6.08
N VAL A 585 -64.17 4.76 6.60
CA VAL A 585 -64.88 6.06 6.52
C VAL A 585 -64.46 6.89 5.31
N GLU A 586 -63.17 6.90 4.97
CA GLU A 586 -62.59 7.80 3.94
C GLU A 586 -62.03 7.03 2.72
N GLY A 587 -62.05 5.70 2.75
CA GLY A 587 -61.58 4.83 1.68
C GLY A 587 -60.07 4.53 1.73
N PHE A 588 -59.69 3.34 1.25
CA PHE A 588 -58.33 2.81 1.31
C PHE A 588 -57.26 3.71 0.68
N ARG A 589 -57.58 4.36 -0.46
CA ARG A 589 -56.64 5.24 -1.17
C ARG A 589 -56.26 6.50 -0.38
N THR A 590 -57.04 6.85 0.63
CA THR A 590 -56.76 8.01 1.49
C THR A 590 -55.50 7.82 2.34
N LEU A 591 -55.10 6.57 2.61
CA LEU A 591 -53.86 6.25 3.32
C LEU A 591 -52.60 6.73 2.58
N TRP A 592 -52.65 6.92 1.25
CA TRP A 592 -51.54 7.43 0.42
C TRP A 592 -51.74 8.88 -0.05
N ARG A 593 -52.74 9.60 0.47
CA ARG A 593 -53.05 10.96 0.01
C ARG A 593 -51.92 11.93 0.37
N GLY A 594 -51.28 12.49 -0.66
CA GLY A 594 -50.15 13.44 -0.55
C GLY A 594 -48.76 12.82 -0.74
N VAL A 595 -48.66 11.49 -0.96
CA VAL A 595 -47.36 10.79 -1.16
C VAL A 595 -46.55 11.37 -2.32
N SER A 596 -47.22 11.82 -3.37
CA SER A 596 -46.59 12.45 -4.53
C SER A 596 -45.81 13.72 -4.19
N SER A 597 -46.20 14.47 -3.15
CA SER A 597 -45.43 15.64 -2.71
C SER A 597 -44.08 15.27 -2.08
N VAL A 598 -44.05 14.13 -1.38
CA VAL A 598 -42.85 13.62 -0.72
C VAL A 598 -41.90 13.00 -1.75
N VAL A 599 -42.42 12.27 -2.74
CA VAL A 599 -41.63 11.69 -3.83
C VAL A 599 -40.95 12.78 -4.67
N VAL A 600 -41.66 13.87 -4.98
CA VAL A 600 -41.10 15.01 -5.75
C VAL A 600 -40.05 15.78 -4.96
N GLY A 601 -40.20 15.91 -3.63
CA GLY A 601 -39.23 16.58 -2.77
C GLY A 601 -37.99 15.75 -2.40
N ALA A 602 -38.16 14.44 -2.23
CA ALA A 602 -37.12 13.55 -1.70
C ALA A 602 -35.89 13.45 -2.62
N GLY A 603 -36.06 13.31 -3.93
CA GLY A 603 -34.94 13.17 -4.86
C GLY A 603 -33.96 14.36 -4.83
N PRO A 604 -34.42 15.60 -5.07
CA PRO A 604 -33.56 16.78 -5.00
C PRO A 604 -32.98 17.04 -3.60
N ALA A 605 -33.73 16.73 -2.53
CA ALA A 605 -33.24 16.93 -1.16
C ALA A 605 -32.04 16.02 -0.85
N HIS A 606 -32.11 14.74 -1.24
CA HIS A 606 -30.99 13.80 -1.08
C HIS A 606 -29.79 14.17 -1.95
N ALA A 607 -30.01 14.69 -3.16
CA ALA A 607 -28.92 15.20 -4.01
C ALA A 607 -28.16 16.36 -3.33
N VAL A 608 -28.91 17.30 -2.74
CA VAL A 608 -28.33 18.42 -1.98
C VAL A 608 -27.63 17.95 -0.70
N TYR A 609 -28.19 16.95 -0.01
CA TYR A 609 -27.56 16.34 1.17
C TYR A 609 -26.15 15.85 0.85
N PHE A 610 -25.99 14.97 -0.13
CA PHE A 610 -24.68 14.39 -0.46
C PHE A 610 -23.71 15.43 -1.03
N ALA A 611 -24.17 16.35 -1.88
CA ALA A 611 -23.34 17.43 -2.41
C ALA A 611 -22.79 18.34 -1.29
N THR A 612 -23.65 18.68 -0.32
CA THR A 612 -23.26 19.51 0.83
C THR A 612 -22.33 18.76 1.77
N TYR A 613 -22.58 17.47 2.00
CA TYR A 613 -21.74 16.61 2.83
C TYR A 613 -20.30 16.59 2.32
N GLU A 614 -20.10 16.30 1.03
CA GLU A 614 -18.78 16.24 0.42
C GLU A 614 -18.10 17.62 0.37
N TRP A 615 -18.84 18.67 0.04
CA TRP A 615 -18.30 20.02 0.01
C TRP A 615 -17.81 20.51 1.39
N VAL A 616 -18.60 20.31 2.45
CA VAL A 616 -18.22 20.69 3.81
C VAL A 616 -17.08 19.82 4.32
N LYS A 617 -17.09 18.52 4.03
CA LYS A 617 -16.00 17.61 4.39
C LYS A 617 -14.68 18.03 3.74
N HIS A 618 -14.72 18.41 2.47
CA HIS A 618 -13.57 18.93 1.73
C HIS A 618 -13.09 20.27 2.32
N ALA A 619 -14.00 21.21 2.58
CA ALA A 619 -13.69 22.53 3.14
C ALA A 619 -13.11 22.47 4.57
N MET A 620 -13.48 21.45 5.36
CA MET A 620 -12.97 21.21 6.70
C MET A 620 -11.63 20.47 6.75
N GLY A 621 -11.00 20.25 5.59
CA GLY A 621 -9.72 19.56 5.52
C GLY A 621 -9.82 18.04 5.58
N GLY A 622 -11.02 17.47 5.51
CA GLY A 622 -11.24 16.02 5.52
C GLY A 622 -10.63 15.29 4.31
N ASN A 623 -10.28 16.03 3.25
CA ASN A 623 -9.57 15.52 2.06
C ASN A 623 -8.18 16.16 1.86
N SER A 624 -7.71 17.02 2.77
CA SER A 624 -6.37 17.63 2.70
C SER A 624 -5.54 17.22 3.90
N GLY A 625 -5.03 15.98 3.83
CA GLY A 625 -4.11 15.43 4.80
C GLY A 625 -3.76 13.99 4.47
N LEU A 626 -2.47 13.70 4.39
CA LEU A 626 -1.87 12.38 4.19
C LEU A 626 -2.03 11.44 5.41
N LYS A 627 -3.20 11.47 6.08
CA LYS A 627 -3.49 10.69 7.27
C LYS A 627 -4.96 10.28 7.26
N THR A 628 -5.18 8.97 7.26
CA THR A 628 -6.43 8.29 7.65
C THR A 628 -6.67 8.43 9.15
N ASP A 629 -6.69 9.66 9.66
CA ASP A 629 -7.29 9.91 10.96
C ASP A 629 -8.79 10.11 10.71
N HIS A 630 -9.61 9.18 11.21
CA HIS A 630 -11.05 9.43 11.31
C HIS A 630 -11.24 10.78 12.00
N HIS A 631 -11.77 11.77 11.29
CA HIS A 631 -12.12 13.07 11.85
C HIS A 631 -13.61 13.05 12.21
N PRO A 632 -14.03 12.45 13.35
CA PRO A 632 -15.42 12.36 13.73
C PRO A 632 -16.08 13.74 13.83
N LEU A 633 -15.30 14.78 14.14
CA LEU A 633 -15.76 16.16 14.14
C LEU A 633 -16.04 16.69 12.73
N ALA A 634 -15.18 16.41 11.74
CA ALA A 634 -15.42 16.82 10.35
C ALA A 634 -16.61 16.06 9.75
N ALA A 635 -16.73 14.75 10.03
CA ALA A 635 -17.88 13.95 9.62
C ALA A 635 -19.19 14.43 10.28
N ALA A 636 -19.16 14.77 11.58
CA ALA A 636 -20.33 15.28 12.29
C ALA A 636 -20.78 16.67 11.79
N VAL A 637 -19.84 17.58 11.54
CA VAL A 637 -20.16 18.93 11.03
C VAL A 637 -20.61 18.86 9.57
N SER A 638 -20.03 17.97 8.76
CA SER A 638 -20.46 17.73 7.38
C SER A 638 -21.85 17.11 7.31
N GLY A 639 -22.12 16.13 8.17
CA GLY A 639 -23.46 15.53 8.34
C GLY A 639 -24.50 16.54 8.77
N ALA A 640 -24.20 17.35 9.80
CA ALA A 640 -25.12 18.39 10.26
C ALA A 640 -25.40 19.45 9.17
N SER A 641 -24.38 19.88 8.45
CA SER A 641 -24.52 20.86 7.37
C SER A 641 -25.32 20.31 6.19
N ALA A 642 -25.10 19.03 5.84
CA ALA A 642 -25.86 18.32 4.84
C ALA A 642 -27.35 18.17 5.22
N THR A 643 -27.63 17.82 6.48
CA THR A 643 -29.01 17.76 7.00
C THR A 643 -29.69 19.12 6.91
N ILE A 644 -29.01 20.21 7.28
CA ILE A 644 -29.55 21.57 7.20
C ILE A 644 -29.92 21.93 5.75
N ALA A 645 -29.01 21.71 4.80
CA ALA A 645 -29.25 22.04 3.39
C ALA A 645 -30.35 21.17 2.75
N SER A 646 -30.38 19.88 3.08
CA SER A 646 -31.42 18.94 2.62
C SER A 646 -32.80 19.29 3.17
N ASP A 647 -32.89 19.52 4.50
CA ASP A 647 -34.13 19.89 5.18
C ASP A 647 -34.67 21.22 4.63
N ALA A 648 -33.81 22.15 4.21
CA ALA A 648 -34.24 23.41 3.60
C ALA A 648 -35.02 23.16 2.29
N LEU A 649 -34.56 22.21 1.48
CA LEU A 649 -35.24 21.85 0.23
C LEU A 649 -36.51 21.04 0.50
N MET A 650 -36.48 20.13 1.48
CA MET A 650 -37.58 19.24 1.79
C MET A 650 -38.76 19.96 2.49
N ASN A 651 -38.48 20.99 3.30
CA ASN A 651 -39.47 21.59 4.17
C ASN A 651 -40.73 22.16 3.45
N PRO A 652 -40.65 22.82 2.28
CA PRO A 652 -41.84 23.23 1.53
C PRO A 652 -42.74 22.05 1.12
N PHE A 653 -42.14 20.91 0.76
CA PHE A 653 -42.88 19.70 0.39
C PHE A 653 -43.52 19.04 1.62
N ASP A 654 -42.85 19.05 2.77
CA ASP A 654 -43.43 18.60 4.03
C ASP A 654 -44.63 19.45 4.48
N VAL A 655 -44.57 20.77 4.31
CA VAL A 655 -45.71 21.66 4.62
C VAL A 655 -46.92 21.34 3.74
N ILE A 656 -46.69 21.08 2.44
CA ILE A 656 -47.74 20.68 1.51
C ILE A 656 -48.31 19.29 1.89
N LYS A 657 -47.42 18.31 2.15
CA LYS A 657 -47.78 16.97 2.63
C LYS A 657 -48.71 17.05 3.83
N GLN A 658 -48.29 17.76 4.88
CA GLN A 658 -49.06 17.87 6.13
C GLN A 658 -50.44 18.49 5.92
N ARG A 659 -50.56 19.54 5.09
CA ARG A 659 -51.86 20.19 4.80
C ARG A 659 -52.79 19.30 4.00
N MET A 660 -52.26 18.53 3.06
CA MET A 660 -53.05 17.55 2.30
C MET A 660 -53.49 16.35 3.16
N GLN A 661 -52.77 16.02 4.23
CA GLN A 661 -53.09 14.92 5.15
C GLN A 661 -54.16 15.24 6.19
N LEU A 662 -54.53 16.53 6.37
CA LEU A 662 -55.59 16.96 7.28
C LEU A 662 -56.95 16.38 6.89
N GLN A 663 -57.77 16.06 7.90
CA GLN A 663 -59.13 15.57 7.72
C GLN A 663 -59.98 16.65 7.02
N ASN A 664 -60.73 16.28 5.98
CA ASN A 664 -61.49 17.19 5.11
C ASN A 664 -60.65 18.26 4.37
N SER A 665 -59.35 18.04 4.10
CA SER A 665 -58.60 19.03 3.31
C SER A 665 -59.18 19.22 1.90
N GLU A 666 -59.42 20.48 1.54
CA GLU A 666 -59.94 20.95 0.25
C GLU A 666 -58.91 20.81 -0.90
N TYR A 667 -57.66 20.52 -0.58
CA TYR A 667 -56.57 20.41 -1.54
C TYR A 667 -56.52 19.03 -2.20
N ARG A 668 -56.83 18.98 -3.51
CA ARG A 668 -56.77 17.76 -4.32
C ARG A 668 -55.43 17.56 -5.04
N THR A 669 -54.68 18.62 -5.30
CA THR A 669 -53.38 18.56 -6.01
C THR A 669 -52.32 19.38 -5.30
N ILE A 670 -51.04 19.00 -5.50
CA ILE A 670 -49.86 19.68 -4.93
C ILE A 670 -49.84 21.15 -5.37
N SER A 671 -50.02 21.39 -6.67
CA SER A 671 -50.00 22.74 -7.25
C SER A 671 -51.12 23.62 -6.72
N HIS A 672 -52.32 23.06 -6.50
CA HIS A 672 -53.43 23.78 -5.89
C HIS A 672 -53.13 24.15 -4.43
N CYS A 673 -52.58 23.20 -3.65
CA CYS A 673 -52.16 23.46 -2.27
C CYS A 673 -51.07 24.54 -2.21
N ALA A 674 -50.00 24.39 -2.98
CA ALA A 674 -48.87 25.31 -3.00
C ALA A 674 -49.30 26.72 -3.44
N ARG A 675 -50.11 26.83 -4.51
CA ARG A 675 -50.60 28.13 -5.01
C ARG A 675 -51.52 28.82 -4.00
N THR A 676 -52.37 28.06 -3.32
CA THR A 676 -53.29 28.63 -2.31
C THR A 676 -52.51 29.11 -1.09
N VAL A 677 -51.64 28.27 -0.52
CA VAL A 677 -50.79 28.63 0.63
C VAL A 677 -49.92 29.85 0.32
N PHE A 678 -49.32 29.91 -0.87
CA PHE A 678 -48.53 31.06 -1.30
C PHE A 678 -49.36 32.34 -1.39
N LYS A 679 -50.59 32.27 -1.92
CA LYS A 679 -51.48 33.43 -2.04
C LYS A 679 -52.06 33.90 -0.70
N THR A 680 -52.38 32.98 0.20
CA THR A 680 -53.08 33.30 1.46
C THR A 680 -52.13 33.61 2.61
N GLU A 681 -50.97 32.96 2.67
CA GLU A 681 -50.06 33.04 3.82
C GLU A 681 -48.62 33.46 3.44
N GLY A 682 -48.34 33.59 2.14
CA GLY A 682 -47.04 34.02 1.62
C GLY A 682 -45.95 32.94 1.69
N LEU A 683 -44.74 33.32 1.25
CA LEU A 683 -43.60 32.40 1.16
C LEU A 683 -43.14 31.87 2.54
N ARG A 684 -43.33 32.66 3.61
CA ARG A 684 -42.91 32.31 4.98
C ARG A 684 -43.63 31.07 5.51
N ALA A 685 -44.84 30.78 5.03
CA ALA A 685 -45.61 29.60 5.43
C ALA A 685 -44.92 28.28 5.07
N PHE A 686 -44.12 28.25 4.00
CA PHE A 686 -43.38 27.06 3.56
C PHE A 686 -42.14 26.75 4.39
N TYR A 687 -41.67 27.69 5.21
CA TYR A 687 -40.47 27.56 6.04
C TYR A 687 -40.75 27.76 7.54
N VAL A 688 -42.02 27.90 7.92
CA VAL A 688 -42.43 28.13 9.31
C VAL A 688 -42.00 26.99 10.25
N SER A 689 -41.93 25.77 9.71
CA SER A 689 -41.50 24.56 10.43
C SER A 689 -40.00 24.36 10.45
N TYR A 690 -39.22 25.07 9.62
CA TYR A 690 -37.82 24.74 9.35
C TYR A 690 -36.89 24.86 10.57
N PRO A 691 -36.88 25.97 11.34
CA PRO A 691 -36.06 26.04 12.57
C PRO A 691 -36.45 24.96 13.58
N THR A 692 -37.74 24.67 13.70
CA THR A 692 -38.28 23.66 14.61
C THR A 692 -37.96 22.24 14.15
N THR A 693 -37.83 22.01 12.84
CA THR A 693 -37.38 20.75 12.25
C THR A 693 -35.91 20.50 12.58
N LEU A 694 -35.03 21.49 12.40
CA LEU A 694 -33.60 21.38 12.71
C LEU A 694 -33.32 21.07 14.19
N CYS A 695 -34.09 21.65 15.11
CA CYS A 695 -33.97 21.37 16.55
C CYS A 695 -34.29 19.91 16.91
N MET A 696 -34.93 19.15 16.01
CA MET A 696 -35.27 17.75 16.19
C MET A 696 -34.39 16.83 15.34
N THR A 697 -34.16 17.15 14.06
CA THR A 697 -33.44 16.29 13.12
C THR A 697 -31.97 16.17 13.47
N VAL A 698 -31.29 17.27 13.82
CA VAL A 698 -29.85 17.24 14.14
C VAL A 698 -29.54 16.36 15.36
N PRO A 699 -30.23 16.50 16.52
CA PRO A 699 -29.98 15.60 17.66
C PRO A 699 -30.39 14.15 17.40
N PHE A 700 -31.47 13.93 16.64
CA PHE A 700 -31.96 12.60 16.31
C PHE A 700 -30.94 11.82 15.45
N THR A 701 -30.44 12.44 14.38
CA THR A 701 -29.45 11.83 13.49
C THR A 701 -28.14 11.52 14.23
N ALA A 702 -27.65 12.45 15.06
CA ALA A 702 -26.44 12.23 15.84
C ALA A 702 -26.57 11.03 16.81
N LEU A 703 -27.68 10.94 17.54
CA LEU A 703 -27.93 9.82 18.45
C LEU A 703 -28.14 8.50 17.71
N GLN A 704 -28.77 8.54 16.54
CA GLN A 704 -28.99 7.36 15.71
C GLN A 704 -27.67 6.76 15.20
N PHE A 705 -26.74 7.58 14.70
CA PHE A 705 -25.44 7.11 14.23
C PHE A 705 -24.61 6.48 15.36
N VAL A 706 -24.52 7.15 16.51
CA VAL A 706 -23.78 6.63 17.68
C VAL A 706 -24.36 5.28 18.15
N ALA A 707 -25.69 5.18 18.22
CA ALA A 707 -26.36 3.95 18.63
C ALA A 707 -26.22 2.84 17.59
N TYR A 708 -26.24 3.19 16.30
CA TYR A 708 -26.07 2.24 15.20
C TYR A 708 -24.67 1.63 15.21
N GLU A 709 -23.61 2.44 15.28
CA GLU A 709 -22.23 1.94 15.32
C GLU A 709 -21.99 1.05 16.54
N SER A 710 -22.52 1.47 17.70
CA SER A 710 -22.40 0.69 18.94
C SER A 710 -23.14 -0.64 18.86
N SER A 711 -24.37 -0.63 18.32
CA SER A 711 -25.20 -1.83 18.18
C SER A 711 -24.67 -2.76 17.10
N SER A 712 -24.16 -2.22 15.99
CA SER A 712 -23.58 -2.99 14.90
C SER A 712 -22.29 -3.69 15.34
N LYS A 713 -21.38 -3.01 16.06
CA LYS A 713 -20.17 -3.63 16.65
C LYS A 713 -20.48 -4.73 17.66
N PHE A 714 -21.57 -4.57 18.42
CA PHE A 714 -22.00 -5.58 19.40
C PHE A 714 -22.69 -6.79 18.75
N LEU A 715 -23.54 -6.55 17.75
CA LEU A 715 -24.30 -7.59 17.06
C LEU A 715 -23.48 -8.32 15.98
N ASN A 716 -22.39 -7.69 15.49
CA ASN A 716 -21.49 -8.24 14.47
C ASN A 716 -20.02 -8.09 14.88
N PRO A 717 -19.56 -8.79 15.93
CA PRO A 717 -18.18 -8.71 16.40
C PRO A 717 -17.16 -9.30 15.42
N THR A 718 -17.60 -10.09 14.44
CA THR A 718 -16.77 -10.73 13.41
C THR A 718 -16.65 -9.90 12.13
N GLY A 719 -17.38 -8.77 12.01
CA GLY A 719 -17.28 -7.85 10.87
C GLY A 719 -17.87 -8.34 9.55
N GLY A 720 -18.57 -9.48 9.53
CA GLY A 720 -19.13 -10.07 8.30
C GLY A 720 -20.45 -9.43 7.86
N TYR A 721 -20.68 -9.25 6.56
CA TYR A 721 -21.94 -8.69 6.05
C TYR A 721 -23.14 -9.59 6.39
N SER A 722 -24.14 -9.02 7.08
CA SER A 722 -25.36 -9.75 7.47
C SER A 722 -26.57 -8.79 7.44
N PRO A 723 -27.47 -8.92 6.43
CA PRO A 723 -28.63 -8.04 6.29
C PRO A 723 -29.52 -7.98 7.54
N GLY A 724 -29.69 -9.13 8.23
CA GLY A 724 -30.43 -9.19 9.49
C GLY A 724 -29.83 -8.37 10.63
N THR A 725 -28.49 -8.26 10.69
CA THR A 725 -27.79 -7.46 11.70
C THR A 725 -27.96 -5.97 11.44
N HIS A 726 -27.97 -5.54 10.18
CA HIS A 726 -28.22 -4.14 9.82
C HIS A 726 -29.69 -3.74 10.06
N ILE A 727 -30.65 -4.63 9.79
CA ILE A 727 -32.07 -4.45 10.14
C ILE A 727 -32.22 -4.27 11.65
N LEU A 728 -31.61 -5.17 12.43
CA LEU A 728 -31.74 -5.16 13.89
C LEU A 728 -31.00 -3.97 14.53
N ALA A 729 -29.75 -3.70 14.12
CA ALA A 729 -28.98 -2.56 14.60
C ALA A 729 -29.63 -1.23 14.18
N GLY A 730 -30.14 -1.13 12.96
CA GLY A 730 -30.87 0.04 12.44
C GLY A 730 -32.19 0.29 13.18
N GLY A 731 -32.93 -0.77 13.49
CA GLY A 731 -34.16 -0.70 14.28
C GLY A 731 -33.89 -0.26 15.72
N VAL A 732 -32.92 -0.89 16.40
CA VAL A 732 -32.53 -0.54 17.78
C VAL A 732 -32.03 0.90 17.87
N ALA A 733 -31.17 1.32 16.94
CA ALA A 733 -30.66 2.68 16.88
C ALA A 733 -31.77 3.72 16.66
N GLY A 734 -32.71 3.44 15.74
CA GLY A 734 -33.85 4.32 15.49
C GLY A 734 -34.80 4.45 16.67
N GLY A 735 -35.12 3.33 17.33
CA GLY A 735 -35.95 3.33 18.54
C GLY A 735 -35.29 4.08 19.71
N PHE A 736 -33.99 3.90 19.88
CA PHE A 736 -33.19 4.61 20.90
C PHE A 736 -33.15 6.12 20.66
N ALA A 737 -32.85 6.55 19.44
CA ALA A 737 -32.84 7.96 19.06
C ALA A 737 -34.22 8.60 19.19
N ALA A 738 -35.29 7.88 18.81
CA ALA A 738 -36.66 8.34 18.97
C ALA A 738 -37.03 8.55 20.44
N ALA A 739 -36.62 7.64 21.32
CA ALA A 739 -36.92 7.72 22.74
C ALA A 739 -36.27 8.96 23.39
N LEU A 740 -34.98 9.16 23.14
CA LEU A 740 -34.23 10.27 23.74
C LEU A 740 -34.63 11.64 23.20
N THR A 741 -35.06 11.72 21.94
CA THR A 741 -35.47 12.99 21.33
C THR A 741 -36.98 13.27 21.46
N THR A 742 -37.74 12.42 22.18
CA THR A 742 -39.20 12.63 22.40
C THR A 742 -39.54 13.98 23.03
N PRO A 743 -38.81 14.47 24.04
CA PRO A 743 -39.04 15.81 24.59
C PRO A 743 -38.96 16.93 23.55
N LEU A 744 -38.00 16.85 22.62
CA LEU A 744 -37.80 17.85 21.57
C LEU A 744 -38.91 17.78 20.50
N ASP A 745 -39.38 16.59 20.17
CA ASP A 745 -40.50 16.38 19.24
C ASP A 745 -41.81 16.92 19.79
N VAL A 746 -42.11 16.72 21.08
CA VAL A 746 -43.32 17.30 21.71
C VAL A 746 -43.30 18.84 21.67
N ILE A 747 -42.14 19.44 21.96
CA ILE A 747 -41.94 20.89 21.85
C ILE A 747 -42.14 21.35 20.40
N LYS A 748 -41.56 20.62 19.43
CA LYS A 748 -41.71 20.90 17.99
C LYS A 748 -43.18 20.85 17.56
N THR A 749 -43.89 19.78 17.88
CA THR A 749 -45.30 19.58 17.50
C THR A 749 -46.19 20.69 18.09
N LEU A 750 -45.95 21.11 19.33
CA LEU A 750 -46.70 22.22 19.95
C LEU A 750 -46.48 23.54 19.18
N LEU A 751 -45.23 23.87 18.87
CA LEU A 751 -44.91 25.08 18.10
C LEU A 751 -45.45 25.04 16.66
N GLN A 752 -45.48 23.86 16.04
CA GLN A 752 -46.00 23.68 14.68
C GLN A 752 -47.54 23.71 14.61
N THR A 753 -48.23 23.37 15.72
CA THR A 753 -49.70 23.32 15.78
C THR A 753 -50.34 24.53 16.47
N ARG A 754 -49.55 25.47 17.00
CA ARG A 754 -50.05 26.67 17.71
C ARG A 754 -51.10 27.49 16.95
N GLY A 755 -51.03 27.53 15.62
CA GLY A 755 -51.95 28.29 14.77
C GLY A 755 -53.39 27.75 14.76
N THR A 756 -53.61 26.51 15.21
CA THR A 756 -54.94 25.86 15.27
C THR A 756 -55.45 25.69 16.70
N ALA A 757 -54.72 26.21 17.70
CA ALA A 757 -55.11 26.15 19.10
C ALA A 757 -56.21 27.17 19.44
N ARG A 758 -57.24 26.74 20.18
CA ARG A 758 -58.32 27.61 20.68
C ARG A 758 -57.87 28.53 21.82
N ASP A 759 -56.78 28.16 22.48
CA ASP A 759 -56.24 28.83 23.65
C ASP A 759 -55.26 29.94 23.25
N ALA A 760 -55.49 31.15 23.76
CA ALA A 760 -54.70 32.33 23.44
C ALA A 760 -53.24 32.22 23.90
N GLU A 761 -52.97 31.50 24.99
CA GLU A 761 -51.60 31.27 25.49
C GLU A 761 -50.82 30.38 24.52
N LEU A 762 -51.44 29.30 24.03
CA LEU A 762 -50.85 28.38 23.05
C LEU A 762 -50.64 29.03 21.68
N ARG A 763 -51.55 29.92 21.25
CA ARG A 763 -51.48 30.58 19.94
C ARG A 763 -50.32 31.59 19.83
N ASN A 764 -49.95 32.21 20.94
CA ASN A 764 -48.94 33.27 20.98
C ASN A 764 -47.54 32.79 21.38
N VAL A 765 -47.36 31.50 21.71
CA VAL A 765 -46.06 30.92 22.12
C VAL A 765 -45.01 31.18 21.06
N ASN A 766 -43.93 31.88 21.40
CA ASN A 766 -42.82 32.19 20.51
C ASN A 766 -41.51 31.64 21.09
N GLY A 767 -41.19 30.40 20.70
CA GLY A 767 -39.88 29.79 20.92
C GLY A 767 -39.90 28.56 21.83
N LEU A 768 -38.78 27.84 21.82
CA LEU A 768 -38.63 26.53 22.43
C LEU A 768 -38.77 26.55 23.97
N VAL A 769 -38.24 27.59 24.61
CA VAL A 769 -38.23 27.71 26.08
C VAL A 769 -39.63 27.96 26.62
N GLU A 770 -40.41 28.81 25.94
CA GLU A 770 -41.79 29.12 26.31
C GLU A 770 -42.69 27.90 26.12
N ALA A 771 -42.55 27.19 24.99
CA ALA A 771 -43.23 25.93 24.73
C ALA A 771 -42.90 24.86 25.80
N ALA A 772 -41.63 24.73 26.19
CA ALA A 772 -41.21 23.80 27.24
C ALA A 772 -41.81 24.15 28.61
N LYS A 773 -41.90 25.44 28.95
CA LYS A 773 -42.53 25.91 30.20
C LYS A 773 -44.02 25.56 30.22
N ILE A 774 -44.73 25.72 29.11
CA ILE A 774 -46.15 25.39 28.97
C ILE A 774 -46.39 23.88 29.07
N ILE A 775 -45.54 23.06 28.46
CA ILE A 775 -45.61 21.59 28.58
C ILE A 775 -45.42 21.18 30.05
N LYS A 776 -44.42 21.78 30.72
CA LYS A 776 -44.14 21.50 32.13
C LYS A 776 -45.28 21.97 33.05
N SER A 777 -45.88 23.13 32.81
CA SER A 777 -46.96 23.67 33.64
C SER A 777 -48.27 22.88 33.48
N ARG A 778 -48.59 22.43 32.26
CA ARG A 778 -49.87 21.73 31.96
C ARG A 778 -49.80 20.21 32.16
N GLY A 779 -48.67 19.57 31.86
CA GLY A 779 -48.53 18.12 31.84
C GLY A 779 -47.44 17.55 32.76
N GLY A 780 -46.75 18.42 33.52
CA GLY A 780 -45.58 18.03 34.31
C GLY A 780 -44.46 17.44 33.44
N TYR A 781 -43.51 16.75 34.08
CA TYR A 781 -42.42 16.09 33.35
C TYR A 781 -42.90 14.95 32.43
N ARG A 782 -44.06 14.35 32.72
CA ARG A 782 -44.68 13.32 31.86
C ARG A 782 -45.19 13.89 30.53
N GLY A 783 -45.49 15.19 30.48
CA GLY A 783 -45.91 15.88 29.26
C GLY A 783 -44.89 15.80 28.12
N PHE A 784 -43.59 15.83 28.44
CA PHE A 784 -42.49 15.74 27.46
C PHE A 784 -42.36 14.37 26.78
N PHE A 785 -42.99 13.33 27.32
CA PHE A 785 -42.93 11.97 26.76
C PHE A 785 -44.27 11.52 26.15
N ARG A 786 -45.22 12.46 25.99
CA ARG A 786 -46.51 12.20 25.35
C ARG A 786 -46.28 11.84 23.88
N GLY A 787 -46.68 10.62 23.49
CA GLY A 787 -46.47 10.12 22.12
C GLY A 787 -45.21 9.27 21.92
N LEU A 788 -44.43 8.99 22.98
CA LEU A 788 -43.24 8.13 22.94
C LEU A 788 -43.50 6.76 22.28
N LYS A 789 -44.56 6.05 22.72
CA LYS A 789 -44.92 4.72 22.22
C LYS A 789 -45.23 4.74 20.72
N PRO A 790 -46.17 5.59 20.22
CA PRO A 790 -46.38 5.75 18.78
C PRO A 790 -45.09 6.07 18.03
N ARG A 791 -44.25 6.96 18.56
CA ARG A 791 -43.02 7.39 17.89
C ARG A 791 -42.01 6.24 17.71
N ILE A 792 -41.74 5.46 18.75
CA ILE A 792 -40.85 4.29 18.65
C ILE A 792 -41.43 3.29 17.62
N VAL A 793 -42.73 3.02 17.69
CA VAL A 793 -43.42 2.10 16.77
C VAL A 793 -43.36 2.58 15.31
N THR A 794 -43.35 3.90 15.07
CA THR A 794 -43.18 4.44 13.72
C THR A 794 -41.73 4.47 13.26
N THR A 795 -40.78 4.75 14.16
CA THR A 795 -39.38 4.99 13.79
C THR A 795 -38.59 3.70 13.60
N VAL A 796 -38.83 2.66 14.40
CA VAL A 796 -38.10 1.38 14.31
C VAL A 796 -38.26 0.73 12.92
N PRO A 797 -39.48 0.62 12.33
CA PRO A 797 -39.64 0.11 10.97
C PRO A 797 -39.06 1.06 9.92
N SER A 798 -39.20 2.38 10.09
CA SER A 798 -38.65 3.38 9.16
C SER A 798 -37.15 3.24 9.02
N THR A 799 -36.42 3.17 10.15
CA THR A 799 -34.97 3.07 10.14
C THR A 799 -34.50 1.70 9.68
N ALA A 800 -35.20 0.62 10.02
CA ALA A 800 -34.92 -0.70 9.48
C ALA A 800 -35.07 -0.74 7.95
N ILE A 801 -36.14 -0.16 7.40
CA ILE A 801 -36.39 -0.09 5.96
C ILE A 801 -35.37 0.82 5.27
N CYS A 802 -35.08 2.00 5.82
CA CYS A 802 -34.11 2.95 5.26
C CYS A 802 -32.72 2.32 5.12
N TRP A 803 -32.22 1.68 6.18
CA TRP A 803 -30.92 1.00 6.16
C TRP A 803 -30.94 -0.26 5.27
N SER A 804 -32.04 -1.01 5.23
CA SER A 804 -32.18 -2.17 4.34
C SER A 804 -32.25 -1.77 2.87
N ALA A 805 -32.97 -0.69 2.55
CA ALA A 805 -33.11 -0.16 1.19
C ALA A 805 -31.80 0.47 0.71
N TYR A 806 -31.05 1.12 1.59
CA TYR A 806 -29.70 1.62 1.30
C TYR A 806 -28.75 0.47 0.94
N GLU A 807 -28.74 -0.61 1.72
CA GLU A 807 -27.91 -1.79 1.45
C GLU A 807 -28.39 -2.61 0.24
N MET A 808 -29.71 -2.74 0.06
CA MET A 808 -30.30 -3.39 -1.12
C MET A 808 -30.06 -2.59 -2.40
N ALA A 809 -30.08 -1.26 -2.34
CA ALA A 809 -29.73 -0.40 -3.47
C ALA A 809 -28.26 -0.58 -3.82
N LYS A 810 -27.35 -0.58 -2.83
CA LYS A 810 -25.94 -0.95 -3.07
C LYS A 810 -25.84 -2.32 -3.75
N ALA A 811 -26.51 -3.35 -3.23
CA ALA A 811 -26.48 -4.70 -3.79
C ALA A 811 -27.08 -4.80 -5.21
N PHE A 812 -28.19 -4.10 -5.48
CA PHE A 812 -28.85 -4.07 -6.79
C PHE A 812 -28.04 -3.32 -7.85
N PHE A 813 -27.41 -2.20 -7.48
CA PHE A 813 -26.55 -1.46 -8.41
C PHE A 813 -25.22 -2.16 -8.66
N ILE A 814 -24.72 -2.93 -7.69
CA ILE A 814 -23.62 -3.89 -7.89
C ILE A 814 -24.01 -4.95 -8.93
N ALA A 815 -25.24 -5.48 -8.88
CA ALA A 815 -25.71 -6.50 -9.83
C ALA A 815 -25.91 -5.97 -11.27
N ARG A 816 -26.36 -4.73 -11.45
CA ARG A 816 -26.63 -4.15 -12.79
C ARG A 816 -25.37 -3.68 -13.53
N ASN A 817 -24.30 -3.35 -12.81
CA ASN A 817 -23.01 -3.00 -13.40
C ASN A 817 -22.25 -4.21 -13.97
N ASN A 818 -22.74 -5.43 -13.75
CA ASN A 818 -22.22 -6.68 -14.32
C ASN A 818 -22.90 -7.07 -15.64
N GLU A 819 -23.92 -6.32 -16.10
CA GLU A 819 -24.67 -6.58 -17.36
C GLU A 819 -24.34 -5.59 -18.49
N VAL A 820 -23.46 -4.60 -18.27
CA VAL A 820 -22.91 -3.68 -19.28
C VAL A 820 -21.40 -3.78 -19.26
#